data_AF-A0A7T4YGG8-F1
#
_entry.id   AF-A0A7T4YGG8-F1
#
_cell.length_a   1.000
_cell.length_b   1.000
_cell.length_c   1.000
_cell.angle_alpha   90.00
_cell.angle_beta   90.00
_cell.angle_gamma   90.00
#
_symmetry.space_group_name_H-M   'P 1'
#
loop_
_entity.id
_entity.type
_entity.pdbx_description
1 polymer ?
#
loop_
_entity_poly.entity_id
_entity_poly.type
_entity_poly.pdbx_seq_one_letter_code
_entity_poly.pdbx_strand_id
1 'polypeptide(L)'
;MLEKLRVKGKYLVDKRGEMVALKGCNLGNWFLIEPWMFGASREGINDHYGFWKKLEDRFGVEKVDALKEAHYENWITERDFAEIKRFGFNVVRVPFHYERLESDSRDGTIRAGGFKWLDKAVDMAENAEIYVILDMHAVPGGQSIDAPSGRIGENNLWTDEQAQMRAAKLWKAIAKRYGHRGVIAAYDVMNEPWDNFSRDNREDLVKIVGKIHDAIREVDETTLVYAPGSLRGVEFYGKPAERGWKNVGYTEHHYPGLFGNGDPTLDMHARNLAYGFMGIDEMLEDKQVPYLVGEFNAVFDLGGNSGLMRHYYDAYGERGWQATMWSYKLVKEGAGIEGDGWYMVSNAEPLPWPDFETASYDTFYELLSAWSQAPLAVDEELIERLTEAEPIDLKLKKYEIRRTAPEQKYGDWKVADIGGAIKGGVELIGENGFALYGGGSDIWTNRDSFRYLYKRPGKQFEYHAVIESFEETNRYAKTGLMLRANGGEDSAMLMLNVFPNGEVMVARRDKDGADATEKKLTIDSFPTGLYMKRAGDQVVIGYTDARGEWQYEKVDLPEGFESDNEMFGVVALSHVKGLLTKAVYQKLEEGKAKADIPKKFASGPNLLINDSFEIAKNDIDKDQAKEWNRWGDWFNRSKIDDQYSLVFYHNRRNDGGTSGIWQDVSGLEAGEEYEFSVLAKGVGVKGAEGFLKAVELHLENVYEGKKSRVIKKLNVPVEAITADESGVRISVRGVPEVEKMRVLIVVSPSNEDGRVGQMVFDQAALRKVQN
;
A
#
# COMPACT_ATOMS: atom_id res chain seq x y z
N MET A 1 39.45 -7.72 -2.57
CA MET A 1 38.62 -8.60 -1.71
C MET A 1 37.95 -7.73 -0.67
N LEU A 2 36.61 -7.79 -0.63
CA LEU A 2 35.81 -7.02 0.31
C LEU A 2 36.12 -7.41 1.76
N GLU A 3 36.03 -6.43 2.64
CA GLU A 3 36.30 -6.61 4.06
C GLU A 3 35.00 -6.84 4.82
N LYS A 4 35.09 -7.56 5.93
CA LYS A 4 33.92 -7.83 6.76
C LYS A 4 33.40 -6.54 7.39
N LEU A 5 32.11 -6.25 7.16
CA LEU A 5 31.40 -5.12 7.76
C LEU A 5 31.12 -5.37 9.25
N ARG A 6 31.01 -4.29 10.02
CA ARG A 6 30.73 -4.34 11.47
C ARG A 6 29.52 -3.49 11.81
N VAL A 7 28.76 -3.92 12.81
CA VAL A 7 27.65 -3.14 13.36
C VAL A 7 28.18 -2.10 14.35
N LYS A 8 27.75 -0.85 14.22
CA LYS A 8 28.02 0.24 15.16
C LYS A 8 26.75 1.06 15.37
N GLY A 9 26.02 0.75 16.45
CA GLY A 9 24.67 1.29 16.67
C GLY A 9 23.77 0.92 15.50
N LYS A 10 23.09 1.90 14.92
CA LYS A 10 22.20 1.70 13.76
C LYS A 10 22.90 1.62 12.39
N TYR A 11 24.23 1.56 12.34
CA TYR A 11 24.99 1.61 11.10
C TYR A 11 25.82 0.34 10.84
N LEU A 12 26.02 0.02 9.57
CA LEU A 12 27.12 -0.83 9.11
C LEU A 12 28.34 0.03 8.80
N VAL A 13 29.51 -0.39 9.29
CA VAL A 13 30.77 0.32 9.11
C VAL A 13 31.91 -0.57 8.61
N ASP A 14 32.86 0.03 7.91
CA ASP A 14 34.08 -0.63 7.43
C ASP A 14 35.13 -0.82 8.56
N LYS A 15 36.36 -1.25 8.19
CA LYS A 15 37.44 -1.41 9.16
C LYS A 15 37.90 -0.09 9.81
N ARG A 16 37.69 1.05 9.15
CA ARG A 16 38.04 2.40 9.60
C ARG A 16 36.94 3.02 10.47
N GLY A 17 35.75 2.40 10.49
CA GLY A 17 34.59 2.88 11.24
C GLY A 17 33.75 3.87 10.44
N GLU A 18 33.95 3.95 9.12
CA GLU A 18 33.16 4.76 8.19
C GLU A 18 31.89 4.00 7.80
N MET A 19 30.76 4.70 7.72
CA MET A 19 29.48 4.11 7.33
C MET A 19 29.54 3.57 5.90
N VAL A 20 29.02 2.37 5.70
CA VAL A 20 28.84 1.75 4.38
C VAL A 20 27.35 1.69 4.08
N ALA A 21 26.89 2.52 3.14
CA ALA A 21 25.54 2.43 2.60
C ALA A 21 25.48 1.30 1.57
N LEU A 22 24.68 0.26 1.83
CA LEU A 22 24.48 -0.83 0.89
C LEU A 22 23.26 -0.54 0.02
N LYS A 23 23.50 -0.34 -1.28
CA LYS A 23 22.49 -0.07 -2.30
C LYS A 23 22.56 -1.19 -3.35
N GLY A 24 21.46 -1.88 -3.60
CA GLY A 24 21.49 -3.10 -4.39
C GLY A 24 20.16 -3.57 -4.96
N CYS A 25 20.13 -4.80 -5.44
CA CYS A 25 18.95 -5.45 -5.98
C CYS A 25 18.82 -6.89 -5.50
N ASN A 26 17.61 -7.44 -5.63
CA ASN A 26 17.33 -8.85 -5.39
C ASN A 26 17.60 -9.68 -6.65
N LEU A 27 18.24 -10.84 -6.49
CA LEU A 27 18.40 -11.85 -7.54
C LEU A 27 17.20 -12.81 -7.53
N GLY A 28 16.01 -12.23 -7.69
CA GLY A 28 14.74 -12.97 -7.72
C GLY A 28 14.69 -13.98 -8.85
N ASN A 29 13.80 -14.96 -8.70
CA ASN A 29 13.60 -16.06 -9.64
C ASN A 29 14.85 -16.96 -9.87
N TRP A 30 15.93 -16.83 -9.07
CA TRP A 30 17.13 -17.66 -9.25
C TRP A 30 17.02 -19.00 -8.52
N PHE A 31 17.04 -19.00 -7.18
CA PHE A 31 16.97 -20.22 -6.35
C PHE A 31 15.61 -20.45 -5.67
N LEU A 32 14.67 -19.54 -5.92
CA LEU A 32 13.25 -19.66 -5.64
C LEU A 32 12.51 -19.14 -6.89
N ILE A 33 11.40 -19.77 -7.28
CA ILE A 33 10.70 -19.44 -8.52
C ILE A 33 9.40 -18.74 -8.19
N GLU A 34 9.21 -17.59 -8.81
CA GLU A 34 7.95 -16.85 -8.84
C GLU A 34 7.46 -16.82 -10.29
N PRO A 35 6.48 -17.65 -10.67
CA PRO A 35 6.09 -17.84 -12.07
C PRO A 35 5.68 -16.55 -12.79
N TRP A 36 5.17 -15.54 -12.06
CA TRP A 36 4.79 -14.27 -12.65
C TRP A 36 5.97 -13.49 -13.25
N MET A 37 7.18 -13.66 -12.71
CA MET A 37 8.41 -13.02 -13.23
C MET A 37 8.85 -13.58 -14.59
N PHE A 38 8.27 -14.71 -15.00
CA PHE A 38 8.41 -15.28 -16.34
C PHE A 38 7.21 -14.98 -17.26
N GLY A 39 6.19 -14.29 -16.77
CA GLY A 39 4.87 -14.25 -17.41
C GLY A 39 4.19 -15.62 -17.45
N ALA A 40 4.54 -16.52 -16.51
CA ALA A 40 4.18 -17.93 -16.58
C ALA A 40 3.05 -18.34 -15.61
N SER A 41 2.52 -17.44 -14.78
CA SER A 41 1.45 -17.76 -13.83
C SER A 41 0.19 -18.25 -14.52
N ARG A 42 -0.36 -19.36 -14.01
CA ARG A 42 -1.63 -19.98 -14.45
C ARG A 42 -2.11 -20.94 -13.37
N GLU A 43 -3.33 -21.46 -13.49
CA GLU A 43 -3.88 -22.42 -12.53
C GLU A 43 -2.92 -23.59 -12.27
N GLY A 44 -2.57 -23.82 -11.00
CA GLY A 44 -1.62 -24.85 -10.57
C GLY A 44 -0.12 -24.51 -10.74
N ILE A 45 0.24 -23.34 -11.27
CA ILE A 45 1.63 -22.90 -11.50
C ILE A 45 1.76 -21.44 -11.03
N ASN A 46 1.43 -21.18 -9.77
CA ASN A 46 1.47 -19.83 -9.19
C ASN A 46 2.59 -19.67 -8.15
N ASP A 47 3.32 -20.72 -7.84
CA ASP A 47 4.41 -20.76 -6.86
C ASP A 47 5.56 -21.69 -7.32
N HIS A 48 6.64 -21.73 -6.54
CA HIS A 48 7.81 -22.56 -6.83
C HIS A 48 7.47 -24.06 -6.89
N TYR A 49 6.69 -24.56 -5.92
CA TYR A 49 6.28 -25.95 -5.86
C TYR A 49 5.45 -26.37 -7.08
N GLY A 50 4.39 -25.65 -7.41
CA GLY A 50 3.49 -25.93 -8.53
C GLY A 50 4.21 -25.89 -9.87
N PHE A 51 5.11 -24.92 -10.05
CA PHE A 51 5.94 -24.79 -11.26
C PHE A 51 6.76 -26.06 -11.51
N TRP A 52 7.54 -26.51 -10.52
CA TRP A 52 8.37 -27.70 -10.67
C TRP A 52 7.53 -28.98 -10.69
N LYS A 53 6.47 -29.05 -9.88
CA LYS A 53 5.59 -30.22 -9.82
C LYS A 53 4.92 -30.50 -11.16
N LYS A 54 4.46 -29.45 -11.85
CA LYS A 54 3.85 -29.60 -13.18
C LYS A 54 4.82 -30.21 -14.19
N LEU A 55 6.07 -29.77 -14.20
CA LEU A 55 7.10 -30.32 -15.08
C LEU A 55 7.49 -31.74 -14.66
N GLU A 56 7.47 -32.04 -13.36
CA GLU A 56 7.80 -33.36 -12.82
C GLU A 56 6.75 -34.39 -13.21
N ASP A 57 5.47 -34.03 -13.12
CA ASP A 57 4.36 -34.89 -13.55
C ASP A 57 4.44 -35.24 -15.04
N ARG A 58 5.03 -34.37 -15.86
CA ARG A 58 5.19 -34.59 -17.31
C ARG A 58 6.46 -35.33 -17.68
N PHE A 59 7.58 -35.04 -17.03
CA PHE A 59 8.90 -35.49 -17.48
C PHE A 59 9.62 -36.41 -16.50
N GLY A 60 9.14 -36.52 -15.26
CA GLY A 60 9.79 -37.27 -14.19
C GLY A 60 10.90 -36.49 -13.49
N VAL A 61 11.26 -36.95 -12.29
CA VAL A 61 12.19 -36.29 -11.37
C VAL A 61 13.56 -36.02 -11.99
N GLU A 62 14.18 -37.02 -12.64
CA GLU A 62 15.53 -36.88 -13.22
C GLU A 62 15.61 -35.75 -14.26
N LYS A 63 14.58 -35.63 -15.10
CA LYS A 63 14.51 -34.58 -16.12
C LYS A 63 14.29 -33.20 -15.50
N VAL A 64 13.41 -33.09 -14.50
CA VAL A 64 13.19 -31.82 -13.81
C VAL A 64 14.42 -31.37 -13.03
N ASP A 65 15.17 -32.28 -12.43
CA ASP A 65 16.43 -31.93 -11.79
C ASP A 65 17.44 -31.37 -12.81
N ALA A 66 17.47 -31.91 -14.03
CA ALA A 66 18.28 -31.34 -15.11
C ALA A 66 17.79 -29.94 -15.56
N LEU A 67 16.47 -29.70 -15.62
CA LEU A 67 15.91 -28.37 -15.90
C LEU A 67 16.26 -27.36 -14.81
N LYS A 68 16.18 -27.76 -13.53
CA LYS A 68 16.59 -26.95 -12.39
C LYS A 68 18.06 -26.56 -12.50
N GLU A 69 18.95 -27.53 -12.76
CA GLU A 69 20.38 -27.26 -12.92
C GLU A 69 20.66 -26.36 -14.13
N ALA A 70 19.96 -26.53 -15.26
CA ALA A 70 20.08 -25.64 -16.42
C ALA A 70 19.65 -24.21 -16.08
N HIS A 71 18.54 -24.03 -15.35
CA HIS A 71 18.09 -22.72 -14.89
C HIS A 71 19.09 -22.06 -13.95
N TYR A 72 19.53 -22.77 -12.90
CA TYR A 72 20.47 -22.23 -11.91
C TYR A 72 21.82 -21.86 -12.52
N GLU A 73 22.29 -22.60 -13.52
CA GLU A 73 23.53 -22.29 -14.23
C GLU A 73 23.43 -21.00 -15.04
N ASN A 74 22.27 -20.74 -15.67
CA ASN A 74 22.15 -19.76 -16.75
C ASN A 74 21.33 -18.51 -16.41
N TRP A 75 20.53 -18.52 -15.34
CA TRP A 75 19.68 -17.39 -14.99
C TRP A 75 20.49 -16.14 -14.61
N ILE A 76 21.47 -16.28 -13.71
CA ILE A 76 22.42 -15.25 -13.33
C ILE A 76 23.85 -15.75 -13.58
N THR A 77 24.65 -14.91 -14.22
CA THR A 77 26.04 -15.17 -14.61
C THR A 77 26.92 -13.96 -14.32
N GLU A 78 28.20 -14.02 -14.64
CA GLU A 78 29.15 -12.93 -14.45
C GLU A 78 28.75 -11.67 -15.23
N ARG A 79 28.05 -11.81 -16.37
CA ARG A 79 27.55 -10.67 -17.15
C ARG A 79 26.52 -9.86 -16.36
N ASP A 80 25.71 -10.53 -15.55
CA ASP A 80 24.67 -9.89 -14.75
C ASP A 80 25.31 -9.05 -13.63
N PHE A 81 26.39 -9.54 -13.00
CA PHE A 81 27.17 -8.74 -12.04
C PHE A 81 27.84 -7.52 -12.69
N ALA A 82 28.24 -7.60 -13.96
CA ALA A 82 28.75 -6.45 -14.71
C ALA A 82 27.67 -5.38 -14.92
N GLU A 83 26.43 -5.78 -15.25
CA GLU A 83 25.29 -4.87 -15.35
C GLU A 83 24.92 -4.26 -13.99
N ILE A 84 24.86 -5.07 -12.92
CA ILE A 84 24.57 -4.60 -11.55
C ILE A 84 25.54 -3.49 -11.12
N LYS A 85 26.83 -3.59 -11.48
CA LYS A 85 27.80 -2.50 -11.25
C LYS A 85 27.48 -1.23 -12.00
N ARG A 86 26.96 -1.32 -13.23
CA ARG A 86 26.59 -0.13 -14.03
C ARG A 86 25.47 0.66 -13.36
N PHE A 87 24.56 0.02 -12.65
CA PHE A 87 23.56 0.70 -11.82
C PHE A 87 24.14 1.37 -10.55
N GLY A 88 25.45 1.25 -10.29
CA GLY A 88 26.10 1.82 -9.11
C GLY A 88 25.91 1.01 -7.83
N PHE A 89 25.48 -0.25 -7.94
CA PHE A 89 25.19 -1.09 -6.78
C PHE A 89 26.42 -1.78 -6.21
N ASN A 90 26.38 -2.00 -4.89
CA ASN A 90 27.46 -2.60 -4.11
C ASN A 90 27.01 -3.79 -3.24
N VAL A 91 25.73 -4.18 -3.31
CA VAL A 91 25.20 -5.37 -2.65
C VAL A 91 24.19 -6.08 -3.56
N VAL A 92 24.08 -7.40 -3.42
CA VAL A 92 22.95 -8.19 -3.92
C VAL A 92 22.30 -8.97 -2.78
N ARG A 93 20.97 -9.02 -2.76
CA ARG A 93 20.21 -9.96 -1.91
C ARG A 93 19.92 -11.21 -2.74
N VAL A 94 20.20 -12.38 -2.18
CA VAL A 94 20.09 -13.68 -2.87
C VAL A 94 19.01 -14.53 -2.19
N PRO A 95 17.75 -14.44 -2.67
CA PRO A 95 16.66 -15.31 -2.23
C PRO A 95 16.92 -16.76 -2.60
N PHE A 96 16.70 -17.68 -1.66
CA PHE A 96 16.78 -19.12 -1.92
C PHE A 96 15.76 -19.95 -1.16
N HIS A 97 15.38 -21.08 -1.75
CA HIS A 97 14.50 -22.07 -1.16
C HIS A 97 15.29 -23.11 -0.34
N TYR A 98 14.85 -23.44 0.88
CA TYR A 98 15.56 -24.37 1.78
C TYR A 98 15.82 -25.76 1.16
N GLU A 99 14.91 -26.23 0.31
CA GLU A 99 14.98 -27.53 -0.35
C GLU A 99 16.23 -27.72 -1.21
N ARG A 100 16.88 -26.63 -1.64
CA ARG A 100 18.11 -26.76 -2.40
C ARG A 100 19.29 -27.18 -1.51
N LEU A 101 19.26 -26.80 -0.24
CA LEU A 101 20.29 -27.07 0.74
C LEU A 101 20.07 -28.38 1.48
N GLU A 102 18.82 -28.69 1.83
CA GLU A 102 18.49 -29.84 2.66
C GLU A 102 18.37 -31.14 1.87
N SER A 103 18.71 -32.27 2.48
CA SER A 103 18.47 -33.60 1.94
C SER A 103 17.00 -33.99 1.98
N ASP A 104 16.63 -34.96 1.12
CA ASP A 104 15.26 -35.48 1.02
C ASP A 104 14.75 -36.15 2.31
N SER A 105 15.64 -36.48 3.25
CA SER A 105 15.27 -36.97 4.60
C SER A 105 14.58 -35.93 5.47
N ARG A 106 14.64 -34.64 5.12
CA ARG A 106 13.99 -33.53 5.84
C ARG A 106 14.32 -33.49 7.34
N ASP A 107 15.56 -33.75 7.71
CA ASP A 107 16.05 -33.79 9.09
C ASP A 107 17.05 -32.64 9.43
N GLY A 108 17.24 -31.71 8.49
CA GLY A 108 18.20 -30.60 8.55
C GLY A 108 19.60 -30.96 8.07
N THR A 109 19.80 -32.18 7.53
CA THR A 109 21.07 -32.57 6.91
C THR A 109 21.25 -31.87 5.56
N ILE A 110 22.46 -31.37 5.30
CA ILE A 110 22.79 -30.74 4.01
C ILE A 110 22.92 -31.83 2.94
N ARG A 111 22.22 -31.67 1.81
CA ARG A 111 22.36 -32.61 0.68
C ARG A 111 23.74 -32.52 0.06
N ALA A 112 24.19 -33.62 -0.55
CA ALA A 112 25.42 -33.63 -1.34
C ALA A 112 25.35 -32.55 -2.44
N GLY A 113 26.35 -31.66 -2.46
CA GLY A 113 26.38 -30.53 -3.40
C GLY A 113 25.33 -29.43 -3.11
N GLY A 114 24.68 -29.42 -1.95
CA GLY A 114 23.65 -28.44 -1.59
C GLY A 114 24.13 -26.99 -1.70
N PHE A 115 25.41 -26.74 -1.43
CA PHE A 115 26.00 -25.39 -1.50
C PHE A 115 26.46 -24.97 -2.89
N LYS A 116 26.52 -25.87 -3.90
CA LYS A 116 27.09 -25.60 -5.23
C LYS A 116 26.70 -24.24 -5.80
N TRP A 117 25.40 -23.91 -5.77
CA TRP A 117 24.89 -22.70 -6.38
C TRP A 117 25.04 -21.44 -5.52
N LEU A 118 24.92 -21.58 -4.20
CA LEU A 118 25.25 -20.47 -3.30
C LEU A 118 26.76 -20.15 -3.35
N ASP A 119 27.62 -21.17 -3.50
CA ASP A 119 29.06 -20.97 -3.73
C ASP A 119 29.28 -20.15 -5.00
N LYS A 120 28.66 -20.56 -6.13
CA LYS A 120 28.73 -19.82 -7.40
C LYS A 120 28.28 -18.36 -7.22
N ALA A 121 27.15 -18.11 -6.55
CA ALA A 121 26.65 -16.76 -6.31
C ALA A 121 27.63 -15.91 -5.49
N VAL A 122 28.14 -16.46 -4.38
CA VAL A 122 29.08 -15.76 -3.49
C VAL A 122 30.43 -15.52 -4.18
N ASP A 123 30.91 -16.48 -4.98
CA ASP A 123 32.16 -16.36 -5.74
C ASP A 123 32.05 -15.30 -6.85
N MET A 124 30.95 -15.28 -7.60
CA MET A 124 30.71 -14.23 -8.60
C MET A 124 30.61 -12.85 -7.96
N ALA A 125 29.91 -12.73 -6.83
CA ALA A 125 29.81 -11.47 -6.08
C ALA A 125 31.18 -11.02 -5.53
N GLU A 126 31.99 -11.94 -4.99
CA GLU A 126 33.32 -11.61 -4.48
C GLU A 126 34.28 -11.17 -5.60
N ASN A 127 34.25 -11.85 -6.75
CA ASN A 127 35.00 -11.45 -7.94
C ASN A 127 34.55 -10.09 -8.48
N ALA A 128 33.26 -9.79 -8.35
CA ALA A 128 32.70 -8.49 -8.67
C ALA A 128 32.90 -7.46 -7.54
N GLU A 129 33.47 -7.79 -6.38
CA GLU A 129 33.54 -6.87 -5.24
C GLU A 129 32.17 -6.25 -4.87
N ILE A 130 31.12 -7.07 -4.93
CA ILE A 130 29.75 -6.75 -4.52
C ILE A 130 29.43 -7.59 -3.29
N TYR A 131 28.91 -6.96 -2.22
CA TYR A 131 28.49 -7.67 -1.02
C TYR A 131 27.27 -8.57 -1.27
N VAL A 132 27.09 -9.58 -0.43
CA VAL A 132 25.95 -10.51 -0.48
C VAL A 132 25.16 -10.48 0.82
N ILE A 133 23.84 -10.36 0.69
CA ILE A 133 22.87 -10.71 1.73
C ILE A 133 22.25 -12.04 1.33
N LEU A 134 22.48 -13.08 2.12
CA LEU A 134 21.83 -14.38 1.90
C LEU A 134 20.45 -14.36 2.53
N ASP A 135 19.43 -14.71 1.77
CA ASP A 135 18.03 -14.67 2.19
C ASP A 135 17.36 -16.06 2.04
N MET A 136 17.02 -16.70 3.16
CA MET A 136 16.23 -17.93 3.12
C MET A 136 14.76 -17.57 2.91
N HIS A 137 14.44 -17.36 1.64
CA HIS A 137 13.16 -16.82 1.19
C HIS A 137 11.98 -17.78 1.40
N ALA A 138 12.27 -19.09 1.40
CA ALA A 138 11.33 -20.11 1.86
C ALA A 138 12.02 -21.00 2.88
N VAL A 139 11.49 -21.04 4.11
CA VAL A 139 12.05 -21.83 5.21
C VAL A 139 11.35 -23.18 5.35
N PRO A 140 11.97 -24.18 6.00
CA PRO A 140 11.30 -25.43 6.31
C PRO A 140 9.95 -25.20 7.01
N GLY A 141 8.90 -25.82 6.48
CA GLY A 141 7.54 -25.72 7.01
C GLY A 141 6.70 -24.58 6.44
N GLY A 142 7.29 -23.58 5.78
CA GLY A 142 6.60 -22.43 5.21
C GLY A 142 6.12 -21.41 6.26
N GLN A 143 6.34 -20.13 5.99
CA GLN A 143 6.15 -19.02 6.93
C GLN A 143 4.96 -18.10 6.59
N SER A 144 4.33 -18.30 5.44
CA SER A 144 3.09 -17.63 5.03
C SER A 144 2.30 -18.52 4.08
N ILE A 145 1.06 -18.14 3.79
CA ILE A 145 0.21 -18.86 2.83
C ILE A 145 0.42 -18.45 1.36
N ASP A 146 1.30 -17.49 1.08
CA ASP A 146 1.49 -16.93 -0.26
C ASP A 146 2.67 -17.55 -1.03
N ALA A 147 2.67 -17.30 -2.34
CA ALA A 147 3.63 -17.85 -3.29
C ALA A 147 5.12 -17.63 -2.95
N PRO A 148 5.56 -16.48 -2.39
CA PRO A 148 6.96 -16.27 -2.05
C PRO A 148 7.51 -17.25 -1.01
N SER A 149 6.64 -17.87 -0.17
CA SER A 149 7.04 -18.95 0.75
C SER A 149 7.34 -20.28 0.04
N GLY A 150 7.31 -20.30 -1.30
CA GLY A 150 7.66 -21.45 -2.15
C GLY A 150 6.50 -22.41 -2.41
N ARG A 151 5.49 -22.43 -1.54
CA ARG A 151 4.28 -23.24 -1.70
C ARG A 151 3.08 -22.59 -1.05
N ILE A 152 2.11 -22.19 -1.86
CA ILE A 152 0.85 -21.60 -1.41
C ILE A 152 0.15 -22.56 -0.44
N GLY A 153 -0.25 -22.02 0.71
CA GLY A 153 -0.94 -22.75 1.78
C GLY A 153 -0.05 -23.62 2.68
N GLU A 154 1.26 -23.74 2.44
CA GLU A 154 2.17 -24.42 3.37
C GLU A 154 2.64 -23.44 4.45
N ASN A 155 2.18 -23.64 5.69
CA ASN A 155 2.35 -22.66 6.76
C ASN A 155 2.56 -23.30 8.15
N ASN A 156 3.32 -24.39 8.18
CA ASN A 156 3.54 -25.24 9.35
C ASN A 156 4.65 -24.74 10.28
N LEU A 157 5.49 -23.78 9.87
CA LEU A 157 6.61 -23.26 10.68
C LEU A 157 6.19 -22.88 12.10
N TRP A 158 4.98 -22.35 12.24
CA TRP A 158 4.44 -21.81 13.48
C TRP A 158 4.19 -22.87 14.57
N THR A 159 3.90 -24.10 14.18
CA THR A 159 3.51 -25.19 15.09
C THR A 159 4.45 -26.39 15.03
N ASP A 160 5.22 -26.54 13.94
CA ASP A 160 6.17 -27.63 13.77
C ASP A 160 7.56 -27.26 14.32
N GLU A 161 7.87 -27.76 15.53
CA GLU A 161 9.18 -27.57 16.15
C GLU A 161 10.32 -28.21 15.35
N GLN A 162 10.07 -29.31 14.60
CA GLN A 162 11.09 -29.92 13.75
C GLN A 162 11.42 -29.01 12.57
N ALA A 163 10.43 -28.38 11.95
CA ALA A 163 10.64 -27.37 10.92
C ALA A 163 11.50 -26.21 11.43
N GLN A 164 11.21 -25.68 12.63
CA GLN A 164 12.00 -24.62 13.27
C GLN A 164 13.45 -25.05 13.54
N MET A 165 13.66 -26.28 14.02
CA MET A 165 15.01 -26.82 14.25
C MET A 165 15.77 -27.06 12.94
N ARG A 166 15.09 -27.50 11.88
CA ARG A 166 15.67 -27.64 10.54
C ARG A 166 16.14 -26.29 10.03
N ALA A 167 15.32 -25.24 10.13
CA ALA A 167 15.69 -23.88 9.74
C ALA A 167 16.97 -23.42 10.47
N ALA A 168 17.04 -23.60 11.80
CA ALA A 168 18.22 -23.26 12.59
C ALA A 168 19.48 -24.08 12.20
N LYS A 169 19.34 -25.38 11.94
CA LYS A 169 20.44 -26.24 11.47
C LYS A 169 20.99 -25.80 10.11
N LEU A 170 20.09 -25.48 9.17
CA LEU A 170 20.47 -25.00 7.84
C LEU A 170 21.22 -23.66 7.94
N TRP A 171 20.70 -22.71 8.73
CA TRP A 171 21.37 -21.44 8.97
C TRP A 171 22.74 -21.58 9.65
N LYS A 172 22.88 -22.48 10.63
CA LYS A 172 24.18 -22.82 11.21
C LYS A 172 25.16 -23.36 10.16
N ALA A 173 24.69 -24.20 9.23
CA ALA A 173 25.55 -24.71 8.16
C ALA A 173 25.99 -23.59 7.19
N ILE A 174 25.08 -22.68 6.82
CA ILE A 174 25.37 -21.50 6.00
C ILE A 174 26.40 -20.59 6.70
N ALA A 175 26.16 -20.27 7.98
CA ALA A 175 27.04 -19.43 8.78
C ALA A 175 28.45 -20.03 8.93
N LYS A 176 28.54 -21.34 9.21
CA LYS A 176 29.82 -22.06 9.25
C LYS A 176 30.57 -21.97 7.92
N ARG A 177 29.85 -22.04 6.80
CA ARG A 177 30.45 -22.04 5.47
C ARG A 177 30.91 -20.66 5.03
N TYR A 178 30.12 -19.61 5.26
CA TYR A 178 30.37 -18.29 4.66
C TYR A 178 30.75 -17.20 5.65
N GLY A 179 30.56 -17.39 6.95
CA GLY A 179 30.76 -16.35 7.97
C GLY A 179 32.18 -15.77 8.03
N HIS A 180 33.19 -16.46 7.50
CA HIS A 180 34.55 -15.94 7.41
C HIS A 180 34.83 -15.10 6.16
N ARG A 181 33.93 -15.11 5.15
CA ARG A 181 34.13 -14.40 3.89
C ARG A 181 33.65 -12.95 4.01
N GLY A 182 34.52 -11.99 3.70
CA GLY A 182 34.22 -10.56 3.82
C GLY A 182 33.12 -10.07 2.87
N VAL A 183 32.87 -10.79 1.77
CA VAL A 183 31.77 -10.52 0.84
C VAL A 183 30.38 -10.68 1.48
N ILE A 184 30.23 -11.47 2.55
CA ILE A 184 28.94 -11.62 3.23
C ILE A 184 28.68 -10.41 4.14
N ALA A 185 27.71 -9.57 3.75
CA ALA A 185 27.28 -8.45 4.57
C ALA A 185 26.35 -8.89 5.71
N ALA A 186 25.37 -9.75 5.40
CA ALA A 186 24.37 -10.17 6.37
C ALA A 186 23.66 -11.48 6.00
N TYR A 187 22.95 -12.03 6.98
CA TYR A 187 21.97 -13.10 6.84
C TYR A 187 20.57 -12.52 7.06
N ASP A 188 19.71 -12.57 6.05
CA ASP A 188 18.28 -12.31 6.15
C ASP A 188 17.57 -13.64 6.39
N VAL A 189 17.17 -13.90 7.64
CA VAL A 189 16.94 -15.29 8.06
C VAL A 189 15.65 -15.90 7.55
N MET A 190 14.69 -15.07 7.16
CA MET A 190 13.34 -15.50 6.77
C MET A 190 12.58 -14.35 6.11
N ASN A 191 12.02 -14.61 4.94
CA ASN A 191 11.25 -13.64 4.18
C ASN A 191 9.77 -13.60 4.59
N GLU A 192 9.20 -12.41 4.79
CA GLU A 192 7.74 -12.18 4.97
C GLU A 192 6.97 -13.18 5.89
N PRO A 193 7.35 -13.34 7.15
CA PRO A 193 6.74 -14.33 8.05
C PRO A 193 5.43 -13.82 8.69
N TRP A 194 4.32 -13.87 7.96
CA TRP A 194 3.03 -13.31 8.40
C TRP A 194 1.91 -14.31 8.66
N ASP A 195 2.17 -15.61 8.61
CA ASP A 195 1.17 -16.67 8.88
C ASP A 195 0.00 -16.63 7.86
N ASN A 196 -1.23 -16.37 8.30
CA ASN A 196 -2.44 -16.42 7.46
C ASN A 196 -3.47 -15.34 7.83
N PHE A 197 -3.05 -14.28 8.51
CA PHE A 197 -3.90 -13.21 9.08
C PHE A 197 -4.86 -13.62 10.21
N SER A 198 -4.96 -14.90 10.59
CA SER A 198 -5.95 -15.35 11.58
C SER A 198 -5.56 -15.13 13.05
N ARG A 199 -4.28 -14.86 13.33
CA ARG A 199 -3.76 -14.65 14.68
C ARG A 199 -2.53 -13.74 14.70
N ASP A 200 -2.16 -13.28 15.89
CA ASP A 200 -0.90 -12.60 16.12
C ASP A 200 0.25 -13.61 16.27
N ASN A 201 1.25 -13.53 15.40
CA ASN A 201 2.39 -14.44 15.34
C ASN A 201 3.70 -13.84 15.91
N ARG A 202 3.66 -12.62 16.47
CA ARG A 202 4.86 -11.89 16.91
C ARG A 202 5.67 -12.64 17.96
N GLU A 203 5.02 -13.24 18.96
CA GLU A 203 5.72 -14.00 20.00
C GLU A 203 6.42 -15.25 19.47
N ASP A 204 5.79 -15.95 18.53
CA ASP A 204 6.37 -17.13 17.89
C ASP A 204 7.57 -16.74 17.05
N LEU A 205 7.44 -15.64 16.31
CA LEU A 205 8.51 -15.13 15.47
C LEU A 205 9.74 -14.72 16.31
N VAL A 206 9.57 -14.08 17.47
CA VAL A 206 10.68 -13.83 18.42
C VAL A 206 11.39 -15.14 18.82
N LYS A 207 10.63 -16.20 19.15
CA LYS A 207 11.20 -17.49 19.56
C LYS A 207 11.94 -18.17 18.41
N ILE A 208 11.37 -18.17 17.20
CA ILE A 208 11.94 -18.83 16.03
C ILE A 208 13.22 -18.12 15.58
N VAL A 209 13.20 -16.79 15.47
CA VAL A 209 14.39 -15.99 15.13
C VAL A 209 15.47 -16.16 16.20
N GLY A 210 15.09 -16.25 17.48
CA GLY A 210 16.04 -16.55 18.56
C GLY A 210 16.74 -17.90 18.37
N LYS A 211 15.99 -18.97 18.05
CA LYS A 211 16.56 -20.29 17.76
C LYS A 211 17.56 -20.25 16.58
N ILE A 212 17.22 -19.52 15.52
CA ILE A 212 18.09 -19.37 14.34
C ILE A 212 19.35 -18.56 14.69
N HIS A 213 19.18 -17.41 15.35
CA HIS A 213 20.26 -16.55 15.80
C HIS A 213 21.27 -17.33 16.66
N ASP A 214 20.78 -18.07 17.66
CA ASP A 214 21.65 -18.80 18.58
C ASP A 214 22.44 -19.89 17.84
N ALA A 215 21.81 -20.62 16.92
CA ALA A 215 22.47 -21.61 16.09
C ALA A 215 23.54 -21.01 15.16
N ILE A 216 23.30 -19.82 14.60
CA ILE A 216 24.31 -19.06 13.83
C ILE A 216 25.48 -18.67 14.73
N ARG A 217 25.21 -18.14 15.93
CA ARG A 217 26.24 -17.64 16.85
C ARG A 217 27.13 -18.73 17.44
N GLU A 218 26.74 -20.00 17.35
CA GLU A 218 27.63 -21.13 17.67
C GLU A 218 28.85 -21.25 16.71
N VAL A 219 28.78 -20.66 15.52
CA VAL A 219 29.82 -20.83 14.47
C VAL A 219 30.25 -19.52 13.80
N ASP A 220 29.46 -18.45 13.93
CA ASP A 220 29.77 -17.11 13.41
C ASP A 220 29.32 -16.04 14.39
N GLU A 221 30.28 -15.40 15.06
CA GLU A 221 30.01 -14.38 16.08
C GLU A 221 29.79 -12.97 15.51
N THR A 222 30.06 -12.73 14.22
CA THR A 222 30.31 -11.38 13.72
C THR A 222 29.43 -10.94 12.56
N THR A 223 28.93 -11.84 11.72
CA THR A 223 28.03 -11.45 10.60
C THR A 223 26.69 -10.94 11.14
N LEU A 224 26.16 -9.87 10.55
CA LEU A 224 24.85 -9.32 10.89
C LEU A 224 23.73 -10.32 10.56
N VAL A 225 22.77 -10.45 11.47
CA VAL A 225 21.54 -11.23 11.29
C VAL A 225 20.36 -10.27 11.26
N TYR A 226 19.61 -10.21 10.17
CA TYR A 226 18.35 -9.46 10.12
C TYR A 226 17.22 -10.29 10.67
N ALA A 227 16.49 -9.73 11.64
CA ALA A 227 15.23 -10.25 12.12
C ALA A 227 14.09 -9.61 11.30
N PRO A 228 13.25 -10.41 10.63
CA PRO A 228 12.22 -9.90 9.73
C PRO A 228 11.00 -9.36 10.47
N GLY A 229 10.37 -8.34 9.88
CA GLY A 229 9.06 -7.85 10.30
C GLY A 229 7.95 -8.85 9.99
N SER A 230 6.90 -8.82 10.81
CA SER A 230 5.60 -9.37 10.38
C SER A 230 4.81 -8.28 9.66
N LEU A 231 3.56 -8.54 9.28
CA LEU A 231 2.64 -7.49 8.82
C LEU A 231 2.30 -6.43 9.88
N ARG A 232 2.86 -6.55 11.10
CA ARG A 232 2.75 -5.57 12.19
C ARG A 232 4.08 -4.87 12.47
N GLY A 233 5.02 -4.94 11.52
CA GLY A 233 6.35 -4.36 11.57
C GLY A 233 7.32 -5.08 12.51
N VAL A 234 8.41 -4.42 12.90
CA VAL A 234 9.53 -5.03 13.65
C VAL A 234 9.64 -4.62 15.12
N GLU A 235 8.85 -3.64 15.56
CA GLU A 235 9.05 -3.00 16.87
C GLU A 235 8.91 -3.98 18.05
N PHE A 236 8.14 -5.06 17.87
CA PHE A 236 7.89 -6.09 18.89
C PHE A 236 9.14 -6.86 19.35
N TYR A 237 10.23 -6.85 18.58
CA TYR A 237 11.49 -7.47 19.02
C TYR A 237 12.12 -6.73 20.21
N GLY A 238 11.82 -5.43 20.40
CA GLY A 238 12.43 -4.62 21.45
C GLY A 238 13.88 -4.24 21.13
N LYS A 239 14.77 -4.21 22.12
CA LYS A 239 16.22 -4.03 21.90
C LYS A 239 16.88 -5.42 21.85
N PRO A 240 17.54 -5.83 20.76
CA PRO A 240 18.12 -7.17 20.68
C PRO A 240 19.12 -7.47 21.82
N ALA A 241 19.87 -6.46 22.27
CA ALA A 241 20.80 -6.60 23.39
C ALA A 241 20.14 -7.03 24.71
N GLU A 242 18.89 -6.61 24.97
CA GLU A 242 18.13 -7.02 26.16
C GLU A 242 17.75 -8.50 26.13
N ARG A 243 17.79 -9.13 24.95
CA ARG A 243 17.58 -10.57 24.75
C ARG A 243 18.89 -11.36 24.69
N GLY A 244 20.03 -10.70 24.85
CA GLY A 244 21.35 -11.30 24.64
C GLY A 244 21.70 -11.54 23.17
N TRP A 245 20.88 -11.04 22.22
CA TRP A 245 21.18 -11.13 20.79
C TRP A 245 22.31 -10.17 20.41
N LYS A 246 23.19 -10.63 19.53
CA LYS A 246 24.39 -9.90 19.10
C LYS A 246 24.38 -9.71 17.59
N ASN A 247 24.78 -8.52 17.14
CA ASN A 247 24.82 -8.16 15.71
C ASN A 247 23.51 -8.51 15.01
N VAL A 248 22.40 -7.96 15.52
CA VAL A 248 21.06 -8.11 14.94
C VAL A 248 20.58 -6.77 14.40
N GLY A 249 19.99 -6.80 13.22
CA GLY A 249 19.28 -5.70 12.57
C GLY A 249 17.83 -6.08 12.30
N TYR A 250 17.05 -5.15 11.75
CA TYR A 250 15.68 -5.41 11.32
C TYR A 250 15.53 -5.30 9.81
N THR A 251 14.60 -6.05 9.24
CA THR A 251 14.29 -6.00 7.80
C THR A 251 12.78 -5.96 7.56
N GLU A 252 12.37 -5.09 6.63
CA GLU A 252 10.98 -4.96 6.16
C GLU A 252 10.96 -4.62 4.67
N HIS A 253 9.78 -4.76 4.05
CA HIS A 253 9.55 -4.50 2.64
C HIS A 253 8.63 -3.28 2.46
N HIS A 254 9.01 -2.34 1.61
CA HIS A 254 8.34 -1.05 1.47
C HIS A 254 7.83 -0.85 0.04
N TYR A 255 6.52 -0.95 -0.17
CA TYR A 255 5.88 -0.62 -1.45
C TYR A 255 4.82 0.47 -1.24
N PRO A 256 5.19 1.76 -1.37
CA PRO A 256 4.25 2.87 -1.18
C PRO A 256 3.09 2.76 -2.18
N GLY A 257 1.85 2.79 -1.68
CA GLY A 257 0.67 2.62 -2.52
C GLY A 257 0.38 1.18 -2.99
N LEU A 258 1.00 0.17 -2.38
CA LEU A 258 0.65 -1.24 -2.55
C LEU A 258 0.44 -1.94 -1.21
N PHE A 259 -0.15 -3.13 -1.25
CA PHE A 259 -0.32 -4.03 -0.10
C PHE A 259 -0.97 -3.36 1.14
N GLY A 260 -1.95 -2.48 0.89
CA GLY A 260 -2.71 -1.79 1.94
C GLY A 260 -2.35 -0.31 2.12
N ASN A 261 -1.26 0.17 1.52
CA ASN A 261 -0.78 1.55 1.67
C ASN A 261 -1.45 2.60 0.76
N GLY A 262 -2.63 2.33 0.22
CA GLY A 262 -3.36 3.25 -0.67
C GLY A 262 -3.09 2.96 -2.15
N ASP A 263 -3.18 3.99 -2.99
CA ASP A 263 -2.92 3.89 -4.43
C ASP A 263 -1.48 4.34 -4.77
N PRO A 264 -0.78 3.66 -5.70
CA PRO A 264 0.59 3.97 -6.09
C PRO A 264 0.57 5.19 -7.01
N THR A 265 0.68 6.38 -6.40
CA THR A 265 0.60 7.67 -7.09
C THR A 265 1.81 8.54 -6.75
N LEU A 266 2.12 9.53 -7.58
CA LEU A 266 3.18 10.50 -7.27
C LEU A 266 2.94 11.22 -5.94
N ASP A 267 1.69 11.55 -5.62
CA ASP A 267 1.28 12.13 -4.32
C ASP A 267 1.60 11.18 -3.16
N MET A 268 1.32 9.87 -3.29
CA MET A 268 1.70 8.85 -2.31
C MET A 268 3.22 8.77 -2.11
N HIS A 269 4.02 8.71 -3.18
CA HIS A 269 5.48 8.66 -3.05
C HIS A 269 6.04 9.95 -2.45
N ALA A 270 5.48 11.11 -2.81
CA ALA A 270 5.87 12.40 -2.26
C ALA A 270 5.60 12.48 -0.75
N ARG A 271 4.46 11.97 -0.27
CA ARG A 271 4.17 11.84 1.17
C ARG A 271 5.13 10.88 1.86
N ASN A 272 5.37 9.73 1.25
CA ASN A 272 6.24 8.71 1.83
C ASN A 272 7.68 9.22 1.99
N LEU A 273 8.23 9.90 0.96
CA LEU A 273 9.55 10.54 1.04
C LEU A 273 9.59 11.69 2.07
N ALA A 274 8.50 12.43 2.24
CA ALA A 274 8.44 13.54 3.20
C ALA A 274 8.43 13.06 4.66
N TYR A 275 7.59 12.07 5.00
CA TYR A 275 7.41 11.67 6.39
C TYR A 275 7.07 10.19 6.62
N GLY A 276 6.97 9.36 5.57
CA GLY A 276 6.66 7.92 5.70
C GLY A 276 7.67 7.16 6.55
N PHE A 277 8.92 7.64 6.61
CA PHE A 277 10.01 7.02 7.36
C PHE A 277 10.13 7.49 8.81
N MET A 278 9.40 8.51 9.24
CA MET A 278 9.61 9.14 10.55
C MET A 278 9.44 8.18 11.73
N GLY A 279 8.45 7.27 11.66
CA GLY A 279 8.25 6.27 12.70
C GLY A 279 9.41 5.28 12.80
N ILE A 280 9.99 4.90 11.65
CA ILE A 280 11.14 3.98 11.58
C ILE A 280 12.40 4.69 12.06
N ASP A 281 12.62 5.95 11.66
CA ASP A 281 13.74 6.79 12.12
C ASP A 281 13.77 6.85 13.66
N GLU A 282 12.61 7.10 14.29
CA GLU A 282 12.49 7.12 15.75
C GLU A 282 12.74 5.74 16.38
N MET A 283 12.16 4.68 15.80
CA MET A 283 12.35 3.31 16.29
C MET A 283 13.84 2.92 16.26
N LEU A 284 14.55 3.18 15.17
CA LEU A 284 15.97 2.82 15.02
C LEU A 284 16.88 3.67 15.91
N GLU A 285 16.50 4.92 16.22
CA GLU A 285 17.21 5.74 17.19
C GLU A 285 17.07 5.17 18.61
N ASP A 286 15.92 4.62 18.99
CA ASP A 286 15.77 3.94 20.29
C ASP A 286 16.46 2.57 20.32
N LYS A 287 16.28 1.76 19.27
CA LYS A 287 16.77 0.37 19.25
C LYS A 287 18.26 0.26 18.96
N GLN A 288 18.85 1.23 18.27
CA GLN A 288 20.26 1.27 17.89
C GLN A 288 20.69 0.02 17.10
N VAL A 289 19.93 -0.32 16.05
CA VAL A 289 20.17 -1.50 15.19
C VAL A 289 20.18 -1.13 13.70
N PRO A 290 20.95 -1.83 12.85
CA PRO A 290 20.89 -1.66 11.40
C PRO A 290 19.52 -2.01 10.83
N TYR A 291 19.19 -1.46 9.66
CA TYR A 291 17.89 -1.64 9.03
C TYR A 291 18.03 -1.89 7.53
N LEU A 292 17.38 -2.95 7.06
CA LEU A 292 17.30 -3.35 5.67
C LEU A 292 15.89 -3.11 5.13
N VAL A 293 15.78 -2.29 4.10
CA VAL A 293 14.65 -2.30 3.18
C VAL A 293 14.92 -3.42 2.18
N GLY A 294 14.52 -4.64 2.54
CA GLY A 294 14.88 -5.87 1.81
C GLY A 294 14.26 -5.93 0.42
N GLU A 295 13.12 -5.29 0.28
CA GLU A 295 12.42 -5.11 -0.98
C GLU A 295 11.73 -3.76 -1.00
N PHE A 296 11.82 -3.07 -2.13
CA PHE A 296 11.01 -1.89 -2.43
C PHE A 296 10.98 -1.65 -3.92
N ASN A 297 9.99 -0.86 -4.35
CA ASN A 297 9.90 -0.37 -5.72
C ASN A 297 8.98 0.86 -5.79
N ALA A 298 9.10 1.66 -6.86
CA ALA A 298 8.15 2.71 -7.19
C ALA A 298 6.85 2.15 -7.78
N VAL A 299 6.89 0.98 -8.44
CA VAL A 299 5.79 0.22 -9.07
C VAL A 299 4.84 1.00 -10.00
N PHE A 300 4.47 0.37 -11.12
CA PHE A 300 3.61 0.90 -12.18
C PHE A 300 4.20 2.11 -12.92
N ASP A 301 3.64 2.42 -14.10
CA ASP A 301 4.11 3.56 -14.89
C ASP A 301 3.60 4.89 -14.33
N LEU A 302 4.41 5.51 -13.46
CA LEU A 302 4.18 6.86 -12.94
C LEU A 302 4.85 7.94 -13.81
N GLY A 303 5.47 7.55 -14.93
CA GLY A 303 6.36 8.32 -15.79
C GLY A 303 7.28 9.26 -15.02
N GLY A 304 8.11 8.65 -14.18
CA GLY A 304 9.15 9.25 -13.34
C GLY A 304 9.86 8.24 -12.43
N ASN A 305 9.66 6.93 -12.65
CA ASN A 305 10.09 5.86 -11.74
C ASN A 305 11.60 5.86 -11.50
N SER A 306 12.41 6.02 -12.54
CA SER A 306 13.87 6.01 -12.41
C SER A 306 14.37 7.13 -11.50
N GLY A 307 13.78 8.32 -11.60
CA GLY A 307 14.04 9.41 -10.66
C GLY A 307 13.53 9.08 -9.25
N LEU A 308 12.32 8.56 -9.10
CA LEU A 308 11.78 8.17 -7.77
C LEU A 308 12.67 7.15 -7.08
N MET A 309 13.13 6.12 -7.81
CA MET A 309 14.05 5.11 -7.30
C MET A 309 15.35 5.74 -6.80
N ARG A 310 15.91 6.71 -7.55
CA ARG A 310 17.08 7.47 -7.08
C ARG A 310 16.81 8.18 -5.76
N HIS A 311 15.70 8.91 -5.65
CA HIS A 311 15.31 9.61 -4.42
C HIS A 311 15.12 8.66 -3.24
N TYR A 312 14.55 7.46 -3.44
CA TYR A 312 14.45 6.44 -2.40
C TYR A 312 15.81 5.91 -1.95
N TYR A 313 16.69 5.54 -2.88
CA TYR A 313 18.03 5.06 -2.53
C TYR A 313 18.85 6.11 -1.78
N ASP A 314 18.71 7.39 -2.12
CA ASP A 314 19.37 8.47 -1.40
C ASP A 314 18.75 8.66 -0.01
N ALA A 315 17.43 8.72 0.10
CA ALA A 315 16.74 8.82 1.39
C ALA A 315 17.11 7.68 2.36
N TYR A 316 17.23 6.44 1.85
CA TYR A 316 17.69 5.29 2.64
C TYR A 316 19.18 5.39 2.97
N GLY A 317 20.01 5.74 2.00
CA GLY A 317 21.46 5.85 2.17
C GLY A 317 21.88 6.92 3.17
N GLU A 318 21.23 8.09 3.16
CA GLU A 318 21.44 9.19 4.12
C GLU A 318 21.14 8.77 5.56
N ARG A 319 20.17 7.86 5.75
CA ARG A 319 19.82 7.28 7.05
C ARG A 319 20.77 6.15 7.47
N GLY A 320 21.64 5.70 6.57
CA GLY A 320 22.49 4.54 6.76
C GLY A 320 21.75 3.21 6.68
N TRP A 321 20.56 3.19 6.09
CA TRP A 321 19.80 1.98 5.83
C TRP A 321 20.39 1.24 4.64
N GLN A 322 20.24 -0.08 4.66
CA GLN A 322 20.55 -0.95 3.54
C GLN A 322 19.28 -1.06 2.69
N ALA A 323 19.39 -1.08 1.37
CA ALA A 323 18.21 -1.15 0.50
C ALA A 323 18.47 -2.00 -0.74
N THR A 324 17.55 -2.91 -1.03
CA THR A 324 17.58 -3.76 -2.22
C THR A 324 16.26 -3.71 -2.96
N MET A 325 16.23 -3.21 -4.19
CA MET A 325 14.97 -3.20 -4.96
C MET A 325 14.55 -4.61 -5.38
N TRP A 326 13.24 -4.82 -5.51
CA TRP A 326 12.69 -6.02 -6.13
C TRP A 326 12.23 -5.69 -7.56
N SER A 327 12.79 -6.29 -8.61
CA SER A 327 13.90 -7.25 -8.66
C SER A 327 14.89 -6.93 -9.77
N TYR A 328 16.03 -7.63 -9.84
CA TYR A 328 17.04 -7.38 -10.89
C TYR A 328 16.53 -7.75 -12.29
N LYS A 329 16.02 -8.99 -12.46
CA LYS A 329 15.78 -9.58 -13.79
C LYS A 329 14.42 -10.26 -13.91
N LEU A 330 13.68 -9.94 -14.97
CA LEU A 330 12.42 -10.57 -15.37
C LEU A 330 12.51 -11.10 -16.82
N VAL A 331 11.52 -11.91 -17.23
CA VAL A 331 11.27 -12.23 -18.64
C VAL A 331 9.90 -11.67 -19.03
N LYS A 332 9.85 -10.99 -20.17
CA LYS A 332 8.66 -10.37 -20.74
C LYS A 332 8.38 -10.97 -22.10
N GLU A 333 7.14 -11.37 -22.34
CA GLU A 333 6.73 -11.96 -23.62
C GLU A 333 7.03 -11.01 -24.79
N GLY A 334 6.76 -9.72 -24.62
CA GLY A 334 7.01 -8.66 -25.61
C GLY A 334 8.44 -8.12 -25.66
N ALA A 335 9.31 -8.54 -24.73
CA ALA A 335 10.68 -8.03 -24.52
C ALA A 335 10.79 -6.54 -24.15
N GLY A 336 12.01 -6.12 -23.83
CA GLY A 336 12.35 -4.73 -23.56
C GLY A 336 12.04 -4.26 -22.14
N ILE A 337 12.30 -2.98 -21.90
CA ILE A 337 12.03 -2.30 -20.63
C ILE A 337 10.67 -1.61 -20.73
N GLU A 338 9.79 -1.91 -19.79
CA GLU A 338 8.49 -1.27 -19.61
C GLU A 338 8.55 -0.34 -18.39
N GLY A 339 7.68 0.67 -18.36
CA GLY A 339 7.61 1.62 -17.24
C GLY A 339 7.00 1.05 -15.95
N ASP A 340 6.76 -0.26 -15.84
CA ASP A 340 6.08 -0.86 -14.68
C ASP A 340 6.93 -0.88 -13.40
N GLY A 341 8.23 -0.59 -13.51
CA GLY A 341 9.16 -0.44 -12.41
C GLY A 341 9.66 -1.75 -11.78
N TRP A 342 9.03 -2.90 -12.01
CA TRP A 342 9.29 -4.16 -11.26
C TRP A 342 10.66 -4.78 -11.49
N TYR A 343 11.41 -4.30 -12.48
CA TYR A 343 12.66 -4.91 -12.90
C TYR A 343 13.64 -3.91 -13.48
N MET A 344 14.91 -4.30 -13.56
CA MET A 344 15.99 -3.49 -14.13
C MET A 344 16.46 -4.02 -15.48
N VAL A 345 16.34 -5.34 -15.66
CA VAL A 345 16.83 -6.09 -16.82
C VAL A 345 15.76 -7.08 -17.28
N SER A 346 15.61 -7.21 -18.59
CA SER A 346 14.76 -8.24 -19.21
C SER A 346 15.41 -8.81 -20.47
N ASN A 347 14.68 -9.67 -21.18
CA ASN A 347 15.05 -10.13 -22.53
C ASN A 347 14.90 -8.98 -23.55
N ALA A 348 15.88 -8.83 -24.44
CA ALA A 348 15.83 -7.83 -25.52
C ALA A 348 14.98 -8.26 -26.73
N GLU A 349 14.76 -9.56 -26.89
CA GLU A 349 13.99 -10.13 -27.99
C GLU A 349 12.76 -10.87 -27.44
N PRO A 350 11.59 -10.80 -28.11
CA PRO A 350 10.37 -11.46 -27.66
C PRO A 350 10.60 -12.93 -27.40
N LEU A 351 10.07 -13.40 -26.27
CA LEU A 351 10.34 -14.74 -25.80
C LEU A 351 9.08 -15.36 -25.19
N PRO A 352 8.29 -16.08 -25.99
CA PRO A 352 7.07 -16.71 -25.50
C PRO A 352 7.43 -17.88 -24.57
N TRP A 353 6.75 -17.95 -23.43
CA TRP A 353 6.94 -19.07 -22.51
C TRP A 353 6.31 -20.36 -23.09
N PRO A 354 6.98 -21.52 -23.02
CA PRO A 354 6.43 -22.77 -23.54
C PRO A 354 5.13 -23.16 -22.82
N ASP A 355 4.21 -23.77 -23.58
CA ASP A 355 2.98 -24.32 -23.04
C ASP A 355 3.27 -25.51 -22.12
N PHE A 356 2.85 -25.42 -20.86
CA PHE A 356 3.16 -26.44 -19.85
C PHE A 356 2.50 -27.78 -20.11
N GLU A 357 1.44 -27.88 -20.92
CA GLU A 357 0.73 -29.14 -21.20
C GLU A 357 1.30 -29.86 -22.42
N THR A 358 1.72 -29.10 -23.43
CA THR A 358 2.00 -29.61 -24.77
C THR A 358 3.47 -29.52 -25.18
N ALA A 359 4.24 -28.55 -24.65
CA ALA A 359 5.64 -28.37 -25.04
C ALA A 359 6.50 -29.57 -24.63
N SER A 360 7.57 -29.83 -25.39
CA SER A 360 8.50 -30.93 -25.13
C SER A 360 9.47 -30.60 -24.00
N TYR A 361 10.08 -31.64 -23.42
CA TYR A 361 11.18 -31.45 -22.47
C TYR A 361 12.33 -30.62 -23.06
N ASP A 362 12.73 -30.92 -24.30
CA ASP A 362 13.85 -30.24 -24.97
C ASP A 362 13.55 -28.75 -25.13
N THR A 363 12.30 -28.38 -25.40
CA THR A 363 11.88 -26.98 -25.47
C THR A 363 12.12 -26.23 -24.16
N PHE A 364 11.79 -26.84 -23.01
CA PHE A 364 12.09 -26.23 -21.71
C PHE A 364 13.59 -26.19 -21.43
N TYR A 365 14.32 -27.26 -21.76
CA TYR A 365 15.75 -27.33 -21.50
C TYR A 365 16.54 -26.31 -22.33
N GLU A 366 16.20 -26.16 -23.61
CA GLU A 366 16.79 -25.16 -24.51
C GLU A 366 16.51 -23.73 -24.02
N LEU A 367 15.27 -23.44 -23.63
CA LEU A 367 14.88 -22.14 -23.09
C LEU A 367 15.72 -21.78 -21.84
N LEU A 368 15.74 -22.67 -20.84
CA LEU A 368 16.43 -22.43 -19.58
C LEU A 368 17.96 -22.34 -19.79
N SER A 369 18.51 -23.09 -20.75
CA SER A 369 19.93 -23.04 -21.09
C SER A 369 20.31 -21.75 -21.84
N ALA A 370 19.37 -21.16 -22.59
CA ALA A 370 19.63 -19.96 -23.37
C ALA A 370 19.76 -18.69 -22.51
N TRP A 371 19.36 -18.70 -21.23
CA TRP A 371 19.35 -17.50 -20.38
C TRP A 371 20.67 -16.79 -20.21
N SER A 372 21.80 -17.49 -20.31
CA SER A 372 23.13 -16.90 -20.17
C SER A 372 23.60 -16.22 -21.46
N GLN A 373 23.00 -16.55 -22.60
CA GLN A 373 23.38 -16.04 -23.92
C GLN A 373 22.34 -15.10 -24.53
N ALA A 374 21.09 -15.19 -24.10
CA ALA A 374 20.01 -14.32 -24.57
C ALA A 374 20.38 -12.84 -24.38
N PRO A 375 20.22 -11.99 -25.41
CA PRO A 375 20.48 -10.55 -25.27
C PRO A 375 19.61 -9.92 -24.18
N LEU A 376 20.22 -9.04 -23.38
CA LEU A 376 19.55 -8.33 -22.29
C LEU A 376 19.07 -6.96 -22.78
N ALA A 377 17.82 -6.61 -22.47
CA ALA A 377 17.38 -5.23 -22.42
C ALA A 377 17.67 -4.71 -21.01
N VAL A 378 18.26 -3.52 -20.93
CA VAL A 378 18.71 -2.91 -19.67
C VAL A 378 18.08 -1.54 -19.55
N ASP A 379 17.60 -1.19 -18.35
CA ASP A 379 17.05 0.13 -18.06
C ASP A 379 18.16 1.19 -17.95
N GLU A 380 18.56 1.72 -19.10
CA GLU A 380 19.60 2.76 -19.21
C GLU A 380 19.17 4.08 -18.55
N GLU A 381 17.87 4.40 -18.49
CA GLU A 381 17.38 5.60 -17.79
C GLU A 381 17.60 5.45 -16.29
N LEU A 382 17.30 4.27 -15.73
CA LEU A 382 17.58 3.98 -14.32
C LEU A 382 19.08 4.02 -14.03
N ILE A 383 19.95 3.50 -14.90
CA ILE A 383 21.41 3.65 -14.75
C ILE A 383 21.79 5.14 -14.66
N GLU A 384 21.31 5.97 -15.60
CA GLU A 384 21.59 7.40 -15.61
C GLU A 384 21.16 8.05 -14.28
N ARG A 385 19.92 7.82 -13.83
CA ARG A 385 19.39 8.43 -12.60
C ARG A 385 20.06 7.92 -11.33
N LEU A 386 20.42 6.64 -11.26
CA LEU A 386 21.09 6.08 -10.07
C LEU A 386 22.55 6.55 -9.95
N THR A 387 23.20 6.92 -11.06
CA THR A 387 24.63 7.26 -11.11
C THR A 387 24.92 8.74 -11.34
N GLU A 388 23.90 9.58 -11.59
CA GLU A 388 24.09 11.02 -11.73
C GLU A 388 24.66 11.66 -10.45
N ALA A 389 25.57 12.63 -10.62
CA ALA A 389 26.20 13.29 -9.47
C ALA A 389 25.19 14.11 -8.65
N GLU A 390 24.23 14.74 -9.33
CA GLU A 390 23.21 15.61 -8.75
C GLU A 390 21.83 15.09 -9.16
N PRO A 391 20.99 14.62 -8.21
CA PRO A 391 19.64 14.14 -8.51
C PRO A 391 18.75 15.21 -9.17
N ILE A 392 17.94 14.81 -10.15
CA ILE A 392 16.91 15.70 -10.71
C ILE A 392 15.84 16.08 -9.67
N ASP A 393 15.40 17.34 -9.68
CA ASP A 393 14.21 17.76 -8.93
C ASP A 393 12.95 17.28 -9.67
N LEU A 394 12.32 16.25 -9.10
CA LEU A 394 11.08 15.67 -9.62
C LEU A 394 9.87 16.60 -9.50
N LYS A 395 10.00 17.77 -8.86
CA LYS A 395 8.92 18.72 -8.57
C LYS A 395 7.73 18.06 -7.89
N LEU A 396 8.00 17.07 -7.04
CA LEU A 396 6.99 16.41 -6.22
C LEU A 396 6.29 17.44 -5.34
N LYS A 397 5.01 17.18 -5.06
CA LYS A 397 4.24 17.95 -4.08
C LYS A 397 5.00 17.97 -2.76
N LYS A 398 5.25 19.18 -2.25
CA LYS A 398 5.94 19.36 -0.97
C LYS A 398 4.92 19.26 0.15
N TYR A 399 5.19 18.37 1.11
CA TYR A 399 4.38 18.26 2.32
C TYR A 399 5.08 18.92 3.49
N GLU A 400 4.30 19.60 4.31
CA GLU A 400 4.78 20.19 5.54
C GLU A 400 4.95 19.12 6.61
N ILE A 401 6.15 19.02 7.19
CA ILE A 401 6.39 18.20 8.39
C ILE A 401 5.99 19.03 9.61
N ARG A 402 4.70 18.97 9.97
CA ARG A 402 4.17 19.74 11.09
C ARG A 402 4.41 19.03 12.43
N ARG A 403 5.21 19.65 13.30
CA ARG A 403 5.50 19.14 14.66
C ARG A 403 4.96 20.02 15.79
N THR A 404 4.48 21.21 15.43
CA THR A 404 3.93 22.20 16.37
C THR A 404 2.64 22.76 15.80
N ALA A 405 1.74 23.22 16.66
CA ALA A 405 0.48 23.81 16.25
C ALA A 405 0.08 24.97 17.18
N PRO A 406 -0.82 25.87 16.74
CA PRO A 406 -1.38 26.90 17.60
C PRO A 406 -2.08 26.30 18.83
N GLU A 407 -1.98 26.97 19.97
CA GLU A 407 -2.63 26.55 21.23
C GLU A 407 -3.63 27.61 21.69
N GLN A 408 -4.78 27.66 21.04
CA GLN A 408 -5.88 28.54 21.42
C GLN A 408 -6.92 27.78 22.26
N LYS A 409 -7.64 28.52 23.10
CA LYS A 409 -8.75 27.96 23.88
C LYS A 409 -10.02 27.91 23.03
N TYR A 410 -10.72 26.78 23.06
CA TYR A 410 -12.03 26.62 22.43
C TYR A 410 -13.13 26.64 23.49
N GLY A 411 -13.60 27.83 23.86
CA GLY A 411 -14.54 27.99 24.98
C GLY A 411 -14.04 27.31 26.27
N ASP A 412 -14.92 26.56 26.93
CA ASP A 412 -14.61 25.79 28.14
C ASP A 412 -14.19 24.33 27.87
N TRP A 413 -13.91 23.98 26.61
CA TRP A 413 -13.43 22.65 26.26
C TRP A 413 -11.98 22.44 26.72
N LYS A 414 -11.66 21.22 27.15
CA LYS A 414 -10.33 20.81 27.60
C LYS A 414 -9.61 20.08 26.48
N VAL A 415 -8.28 20.12 26.50
CA VAL A 415 -7.43 19.36 25.57
C VAL A 415 -6.61 18.32 26.32
N ALA A 416 -6.41 17.17 25.71
CA ALA A 416 -5.48 16.14 26.17
C ALA A 416 -4.81 15.48 24.95
N ASP A 417 -3.55 15.08 25.11
CA ASP A 417 -2.84 14.20 24.17
C ASP A 417 -2.73 12.83 24.87
N ILE A 418 -3.37 11.81 24.32
CA ILE A 418 -3.52 10.47 24.90
C ILE A 418 -2.42 9.54 24.35
N GLY A 419 -1.98 8.57 25.15
CA GLY A 419 -1.04 7.49 24.76
C GLY A 419 0.22 7.95 24.05
N GLY A 420 0.87 8.99 24.57
CA GLY A 420 2.15 9.47 24.05
C GLY A 420 2.06 10.18 22.70
N ALA A 421 0.88 10.60 22.25
CA ALA A 421 0.74 11.48 21.10
C ALA A 421 1.58 12.76 21.30
N ILE A 422 2.25 13.22 20.24
CA ILE A 422 2.96 14.49 20.29
C ILE A 422 1.96 15.63 20.54
N LYS A 423 2.42 16.67 21.25
CA LYS A 423 1.59 17.80 21.64
C LYS A 423 1.00 18.48 20.40
N GLY A 424 -0.31 18.36 20.24
CA GLY A 424 -1.02 19.02 19.15
C GLY A 424 -1.52 20.42 19.50
N GLY A 425 -2.54 20.89 18.78
CA GLY A 425 -3.03 22.26 18.89
C GLY A 425 -4.51 22.44 18.57
N VAL A 426 -5.00 23.65 18.85
CA VAL A 426 -6.31 24.15 18.42
C VAL A 426 -6.10 25.55 17.85
N GLU A 427 -6.65 25.78 16.66
CA GLU A 427 -6.65 27.08 15.99
C GLU A 427 -8.09 27.48 15.67
N LEU A 428 -8.52 28.66 16.08
CA LEU A 428 -9.82 29.23 15.73
C LEU A 428 -9.77 29.75 14.29
N ILE A 429 -10.76 29.36 13.49
CA ILE A 429 -10.87 29.73 12.07
C ILE A 429 -12.14 30.56 11.89
N GLY A 430 -11.96 31.84 11.58
CA GLY A 430 -13.07 32.79 11.48
C GLY A 430 -13.87 32.89 12.78
N GLU A 431 -15.14 33.28 12.68
CA GLU A 431 -16.01 33.44 13.85
C GLU A 431 -16.66 32.13 14.34
N ASN A 432 -16.72 31.10 13.48
CA ASN A 432 -17.54 29.90 13.70
C ASN A 432 -16.86 28.57 13.32
N GLY A 433 -15.53 28.50 13.26
CA GLY A 433 -14.81 27.27 12.95
C GLY A 433 -13.54 27.10 13.79
N PHE A 434 -12.95 25.92 13.75
CA PHE A 434 -11.65 25.65 14.34
C PHE A 434 -10.93 24.50 13.63
N ALA A 435 -9.61 24.49 13.67
CA ALA A 435 -8.80 23.32 13.34
C ALA A 435 -8.31 22.64 14.62
N LEU A 436 -8.44 21.32 14.65
CA LEU A 436 -7.80 20.45 15.63
C LEU A 436 -6.57 19.83 14.99
N TYR A 437 -5.41 20.07 15.59
CA TYR A 437 -4.15 19.49 15.15
C TYR A 437 -3.80 18.32 16.04
N GLY A 438 -3.77 17.10 15.52
CA GLY A 438 -3.54 15.89 16.32
C GLY A 438 -2.35 15.07 15.84
N GLY A 439 -1.56 14.57 16.77
CA GLY A 439 -0.57 13.52 16.50
C GLY A 439 -1.04 12.18 17.07
N GLY A 440 -0.25 11.14 16.86
CA GLY A 440 -0.47 9.83 17.49
C GLY A 440 -0.26 8.67 16.53
N SER A 441 -0.23 7.46 17.07
CA SER A 441 0.00 6.23 16.31
C SER A 441 -1.28 5.59 15.81
N ASP A 442 -2.25 5.29 16.69
CA ASP A 442 -3.51 4.66 16.29
C ASP A 442 -4.58 4.71 17.41
N ILE A 443 -5.84 4.33 17.11
CA ILE A 443 -6.96 4.13 18.06
C ILE A 443 -7.63 2.75 17.82
N TRP A 444 -6.83 1.73 17.50
CA TRP A 444 -7.32 0.38 17.18
C TRP A 444 -6.95 -0.65 18.24
N THR A 445 -5.65 -0.81 18.52
CA THR A 445 -5.17 -1.83 19.47
C THR A 445 -5.47 -1.47 20.92
N ASN A 446 -5.12 -2.32 21.87
CA ASN A 446 -5.21 -2.05 23.31
C ASN A 446 -4.50 -0.77 23.83
N ARG A 447 -3.86 0.05 22.99
CA ARG A 447 -3.31 1.37 23.34
C ARG A 447 -3.60 2.41 22.26
N ASP A 448 -4.40 3.40 22.62
CA ASP A 448 -4.76 4.54 21.79
C ASP A 448 -3.77 5.68 21.97
N SER A 449 -3.46 6.36 20.88
CA SER A 449 -2.58 7.53 20.85
C SER A 449 -3.18 8.58 19.93
N PHE A 450 -3.66 9.71 20.47
CA PHE A 450 -4.36 10.76 19.69
C PHE A 450 -4.47 12.07 20.47
N ARG A 451 -4.89 13.16 19.81
CA ARG A 451 -5.32 14.39 20.50
C ARG A 451 -6.82 14.43 20.68
N TYR A 452 -7.26 14.85 21.86
CA TYR A 452 -8.66 14.96 22.24
C TYR A 452 -9.03 16.37 22.72
N LEU A 453 -10.02 17.00 22.09
CA LEU A 453 -10.69 18.21 22.57
C LEU A 453 -12.06 17.81 23.14
N TYR A 454 -12.23 17.89 24.45
CA TYR A 454 -13.32 17.22 25.16
C TYR A 454 -13.96 18.05 26.28
N LYS A 455 -15.16 17.62 26.67
CA LYS A 455 -15.87 17.98 27.89
C LYS A 455 -16.18 16.73 28.70
N ARG A 456 -16.63 16.93 29.95
CA ARG A 456 -17.27 15.88 30.75
C ARG A 456 -18.78 16.06 30.65
N PRO A 457 -19.47 15.30 29.79
CA PRO A 457 -20.86 15.58 29.44
C PRO A 457 -21.87 15.10 30.50
N GLY A 458 -21.47 14.22 31.42
CA GLY A 458 -22.40 13.45 32.24
C GLY A 458 -23.21 12.45 31.39
N LYS A 459 -24.25 11.85 31.99
CA LYS A 459 -25.05 10.77 31.35
C LYS A 459 -26.13 11.26 30.37
N GLN A 460 -26.20 12.56 30.09
CA GLN A 460 -27.13 13.14 29.14
C GLN A 460 -26.48 14.29 28.39
N PHE A 461 -26.38 14.14 27.07
CA PHE A 461 -25.88 15.20 26.18
C PHE A 461 -26.39 14.99 24.77
N GLU A 462 -26.32 16.04 23.96
CA GLU A 462 -26.69 16.02 22.56
C GLU A 462 -25.84 17.04 21.81
N TYR A 463 -25.08 16.60 20.81
CA TYR A 463 -24.17 17.46 20.04
C TYR A 463 -24.13 17.06 18.57
N HIS A 464 -23.84 18.03 17.71
CA HIS A 464 -23.41 17.78 16.34
C HIS A 464 -22.16 18.58 15.98
N ALA A 465 -21.45 18.07 14.98
CA ALA A 465 -20.24 18.64 14.40
C ALA A 465 -20.29 18.50 12.89
N VAL A 466 -19.64 19.41 12.18
CA VAL A 466 -19.40 19.29 10.74
C VAL A 466 -17.90 19.36 10.51
N ILE A 467 -17.35 18.36 9.85
CA ILE A 467 -15.95 18.33 9.43
C ILE A 467 -15.89 18.85 8.01
N GLU A 468 -15.14 19.93 7.79
CA GLU A 468 -14.99 20.59 6.49
C GLU A 468 -13.91 19.95 5.64
N SER A 469 -12.82 19.53 6.28
CA SER A 469 -11.71 18.86 5.62
C SER A 469 -10.84 18.15 6.64
N PHE A 470 -10.11 17.15 6.17
CA PHE A 470 -9.15 16.42 6.98
C PHE A 470 -7.89 16.10 6.17
N GLU A 471 -6.73 16.46 6.71
CA GLU A 471 -5.45 16.25 6.06
C GLU A 471 -5.05 14.77 6.04
N GLU A 472 -4.76 14.26 4.85
CA GLU A 472 -4.33 12.88 4.63
C GLU A 472 -2.84 12.69 4.89
N THR A 473 -2.44 12.79 6.17
CA THR A 473 -1.11 12.37 6.65
C THR A 473 -0.90 10.86 6.52
N ASN A 474 -1.98 10.09 6.61
CA ASN A 474 -2.07 8.67 6.29
C ASN A 474 -3.53 8.36 5.99
N ARG A 475 -3.83 7.36 5.15
CA ARG A 475 -5.22 6.95 4.87
C ARG A 475 -6.00 6.50 6.11
N TYR A 476 -5.30 6.03 7.14
CA TYR A 476 -5.84 5.59 8.43
C TYR A 476 -5.77 6.66 9.51
N ALA A 477 -5.39 7.90 9.16
CA ALA A 477 -5.57 9.05 10.05
C ALA A 477 -7.05 9.14 10.46
N LYS A 478 -7.32 9.51 11.71
CA LYS A 478 -8.66 9.46 12.29
C LYS A 478 -9.06 10.81 12.85
N THR A 479 -10.30 11.19 12.59
CA THR A 479 -10.94 12.36 13.20
C THR A 479 -12.40 12.04 13.51
N GLY A 480 -13.11 12.88 14.26
CA GLY A 480 -14.56 12.68 14.46
C GLY A 480 -15.04 12.89 15.88
N LEU A 481 -16.21 12.33 16.23
CA LEU A 481 -16.83 12.45 17.56
C LEU A 481 -16.55 11.18 18.38
N MET A 482 -16.06 11.35 19.59
CA MET A 482 -15.77 10.24 20.50
C MET A 482 -16.43 10.46 21.85
N LEU A 483 -17.06 9.40 22.36
CA LEU A 483 -17.44 9.20 23.75
C LEU A 483 -16.50 8.14 24.35
N ARG A 484 -15.81 8.47 25.43
CA ARG A 484 -14.79 7.63 26.07
C ARG A 484 -15.08 7.49 27.57
N ALA A 485 -14.90 6.28 28.10
CA ALA A 485 -15.24 5.99 29.50
C ALA A 485 -14.30 6.74 30.48
N ASN A 486 -13.02 6.88 30.14
CA ASN A 486 -12.03 7.58 30.93
C ASN A 486 -10.83 8.07 30.08
N GLY A 487 -9.82 8.67 30.72
CA GLY A 487 -8.64 9.24 30.05
C GLY A 487 -7.46 8.28 29.83
N GLY A 488 -7.60 6.99 30.17
CA GLY A 488 -6.59 5.96 29.91
C GLY A 488 -6.42 5.70 28.43
N GLU A 489 -5.23 5.25 28.01
CA GLU A 489 -4.92 4.93 26.60
C GLU A 489 -5.65 3.68 26.10
N ASP A 490 -6.16 2.83 26.98
CA ASP A 490 -6.82 1.57 26.65
C ASP A 490 -8.34 1.58 26.88
N SER A 491 -8.90 2.74 27.26
CA SER A 491 -10.28 2.92 27.70
C SER A 491 -11.33 2.49 26.67
N ALA A 492 -12.42 1.89 27.16
CA ALA A 492 -13.66 1.66 26.43
C ALA A 492 -14.14 2.96 25.75
N MET A 493 -14.60 2.84 24.51
CA MET A 493 -14.94 3.98 23.67
C MET A 493 -16.01 3.64 22.63
N LEU A 494 -16.75 4.68 22.23
CA LEU A 494 -17.63 4.70 21.07
C LEU A 494 -17.27 5.94 20.26
N MET A 495 -16.89 5.76 18.99
CA MET A 495 -16.42 6.81 18.12
C MET A 495 -17.15 6.77 16.77
N LEU A 496 -17.66 7.91 16.34
CA LEU A 496 -17.94 8.19 14.94
C LEU A 496 -16.65 8.66 14.30
N ASN A 497 -15.95 7.72 13.68
CA ASN A 497 -14.67 7.93 13.02
C ASN A 497 -14.88 8.45 11.60
N VAL A 498 -14.03 9.38 11.18
CA VAL A 498 -13.95 9.92 9.83
C VAL A 498 -12.51 9.82 9.35
N PHE A 499 -12.32 9.18 8.20
CA PHE A 499 -11.03 9.08 7.52
C PHE A 499 -10.80 10.27 6.57
N PRO A 500 -9.59 10.50 6.03
CA PRO A 500 -9.30 11.65 5.16
C PRO A 500 -10.03 11.64 3.81
N ASN A 501 -10.63 10.52 3.41
CA ASN A 501 -11.56 10.45 2.27
C ASN A 501 -13.00 10.86 2.62
N GLY A 502 -13.29 11.16 3.89
CA GLY A 502 -14.64 11.46 4.39
C GLY A 502 -15.47 10.21 4.73
N GLU A 503 -14.87 9.01 4.68
CA GLU A 503 -15.54 7.77 5.06
C GLU A 503 -15.89 7.79 6.54
N VAL A 504 -17.15 7.46 6.87
CA VAL A 504 -17.62 7.40 8.26
C VAL A 504 -17.77 5.95 8.73
N MET A 505 -17.20 5.66 9.89
CA MET A 505 -17.33 4.38 10.58
C MET A 505 -17.75 4.57 12.03
N VAL A 506 -18.45 3.59 12.58
CA VAL A 506 -18.57 3.43 14.03
C VAL A 506 -17.42 2.57 14.50
N ALA A 507 -16.50 3.15 15.26
CA ALA A 507 -15.48 2.41 15.99
C ALA A 507 -15.92 2.21 17.44
N ARG A 508 -15.73 1.01 17.98
CA ARG A 508 -16.13 0.66 19.34
C ARG A 508 -15.09 -0.23 20.01
N ARG A 509 -14.77 0.08 21.26
CA ARG A 509 -14.04 -0.80 22.18
C ARG A 509 -14.95 -1.17 23.33
N ASP A 510 -15.24 -2.46 23.44
CA ASP A 510 -16.23 -2.97 24.40
C ASP A 510 -15.84 -2.84 25.86
N LYS A 511 -14.54 -2.83 26.18
CA LYS A 511 -14.01 -2.68 27.53
C LYS A 511 -12.56 -2.21 27.51
N ASP A 512 -12.09 -1.70 28.64
CA ASP A 512 -10.70 -1.30 28.81
C ASP A 512 -9.74 -2.47 28.48
N GLY A 513 -8.67 -2.18 27.73
CA GLY A 513 -7.64 -3.14 27.35
C GLY A 513 -7.98 -4.08 26.18
N ALA A 514 -9.20 -4.08 25.65
CA ALA A 514 -9.56 -4.82 24.43
C ALA A 514 -9.14 -4.05 23.17
N ASP A 515 -8.99 -4.76 22.03
CA ASP A 515 -8.90 -4.11 20.73
C ASP A 515 -10.26 -3.54 20.31
N ALA A 516 -10.25 -2.50 19.46
CA ALA A 516 -11.44 -1.91 18.88
C ALA A 516 -11.97 -2.73 17.70
N THR A 517 -13.23 -2.48 17.35
CA THR A 517 -13.92 -2.99 16.17
C THR A 517 -14.53 -1.84 15.39
N GLU A 518 -14.70 -2.00 14.07
CA GLU A 518 -15.29 -0.97 13.20
C GLU A 518 -16.45 -1.52 12.37
N LYS A 519 -17.48 -0.69 12.20
CA LYS A 519 -18.61 -0.91 11.29
C LYS A 519 -18.72 0.28 10.33
N LYS A 520 -18.62 0.02 9.03
CA LYS A 520 -18.81 1.04 7.99
C LYS A 520 -20.26 1.55 7.96
N LEU A 521 -20.44 2.86 7.81
CA LEU A 521 -21.76 3.51 7.77
C LEU A 521 -22.11 4.11 6.40
N THR A 522 -21.21 4.89 5.80
CA THR A 522 -21.46 5.58 4.52
C THR A 522 -20.17 5.77 3.71
N ILE A 523 -20.30 6.41 2.54
CA ILE A 523 -19.24 6.75 1.56
C ILE A 523 -19.40 8.23 1.22
N ASP A 524 -18.44 9.06 0.80
CA ASP A 524 -17.03 9.36 1.11
C ASP A 524 -16.92 10.81 0.62
N SER A 525 -17.33 11.79 1.43
CA SER A 525 -17.20 13.20 1.03
C SER A 525 -17.16 14.16 2.21
N PHE A 526 -16.42 15.25 1.99
CA PHE A 526 -16.49 16.43 2.83
C PHE A 526 -17.39 17.51 2.20
N PRO A 527 -18.09 18.31 3.02
CA PRO A 527 -18.10 18.21 4.48
C PRO A 527 -18.97 17.05 4.98
N THR A 528 -18.59 16.53 6.16
CA THR A 528 -19.26 15.40 6.81
C THR A 528 -19.89 15.86 8.13
N GLY A 529 -21.20 15.72 8.26
CA GLY A 529 -21.91 15.95 9.52
C GLY A 529 -21.85 14.72 10.41
N LEU A 530 -21.59 14.92 11.70
CA LEU A 530 -21.65 13.91 12.75
C LEU A 530 -22.56 14.38 13.89
N TYR A 531 -23.29 13.46 14.48
CA TYR A 531 -24.21 13.73 15.59
C TYR A 531 -24.08 12.63 16.63
N MET A 532 -24.12 13.00 17.91
CA MET A 532 -24.18 12.04 19.01
C MET A 532 -25.07 12.57 20.12
N LYS A 533 -25.99 11.71 20.55
CA LYS A 533 -26.86 11.93 21.69
C LYS A 533 -26.78 10.76 22.65
N ARG A 534 -26.69 11.07 23.94
CA ARG A 534 -26.83 10.07 25.00
C ARG A 534 -28.01 10.40 25.90
N ALA A 535 -28.79 9.37 26.21
CA ALA A 535 -29.86 9.42 27.21
C ALA A 535 -29.78 8.17 28.09
N GLY A 536 -29.10 8.26 29.23
CA GLY A 536 -28.82 7.09 30.07
C GLY A 536 -27.81 6.17 29.40
N ASP A 537 -28.14 4.89 29.25
CA ASP A 537 -27.26 3.88 28.65
C ASP A 537 -27.48 3.72 27.14
N GLN A 538 -28.40 4.49 26.56
CA GLN A 538 -28.67 4.47 25.13
C GLN A 538 -27.96 5.63 24.44
N VAL A 539 -27.23 5.32 23.35
CA VAL A 539 -26.64 6.32 22.46
C VAL A 539 -27.37 6.30 21.12
N VAL A 540 -27.63 7.49 20.58
CA VAL A 540 -28.04 7.69 19.19
C VAL A 540 -26.90 8.39 18.50
N ILE A 541 -26.39 7.77 17.44
CA ILE A 541 -25.43 8.38 16.54
C ILE A 541 -26.13 8.86 15.28
N GLY A 542 -25.56 9.85 14.62
CA GLY A 542 -25.99 10.26 13.30
C GLY A 542 -24.84 10.76 12.45
N TYR A 543 -25.02 10.66 11.15
CA TYR A 543 -24.05 11.07 10.14
C TYR A 543 -24.78 11.53 8.89
N THR A 544 -24.15 12.37 8.09
CA THR A 544 -24.70 12.70 6.76
C THR A 544 -24.21 11.75 5.69
N ASP A 545 -25.13 11.33 4.82
CA ASP A 545 -24.77 10.64 3.59
C ASP A 545 -24.16 11.59 2.55
N ALA A 546 -23.84 11.06 1.36
CA ALA A 546 -23.30 11.86 0.25
C ALA A 546 -24.21 13.04 -0.18
N ARG A 547 -25.52 12.95 0.05
CA ARG A 547 -26.50 14.01 -0.25
C ARG A 547 -26.43 15.14 0.77
N GLY A 548 -25.89 14.85 1.96
CA GLY A 548 -25.95 15.73 3.13
C GLY A 548 -27.16 15.45 4.01
N GLU A 549 -27.89 14.35 3.77
CA GLU A 549 -29.05 13.98 4.58
C GLU A 549 -28.64 13.19 5.81
N TRP A 550 -29.24 13.53 6.95
CA TRP A 550 -28.94 12.90 8.22
C TRP A 550 -29.53 11.49 8.34
N GLN A 551 -28.66 10.53 8.58
CA GLN A 551 -28.96 9.16 8.96
C GLN A 551 -28.74 9.00 10.47
N TYR A 552 -29.55 8.17 11.13
CA TYR A 552 -29.46 7.93 12.57
C TYR A 552 -29.51 6.44 12.91
N GLU A 553 -28.67 6.02 13.85
CA GLU A 553 -28.63 4.64 14.35
C GLU A 553 -28.60 4.65 15.89
N LYS A 554 -29.27 3.68 16.51
CA LYS A 554 -29.14 3.43 17.95
C LYS A 554 -27.99 2.48 18.18
N VAL A 555 -27.11 2.82 19.10
CA VAL A 555 -25.94 2.00 19.45
C VAL A 555 -25.90 1.83 20.96
N ASP A 556 -25.62 0.61 21.38
CA ASP A 556 -25.44 0.29 22.79
C ASP A 556 -24.13 0.88 23.31
N LEU A 557 -24.11 1.24 24.59
CA LEU A 557 -22.91 1.72 25.25
C LEU A 557 -21.97 0.54 25.58
N PRO A 558 -20.64 0.68 25.40
CA PRO A 558 -19.67 -0.32 25.84
C PRO A 558 -19.70 -0.62 27.35
N GLU A 559 -19.20 -1.80 27.72
CA GLU A 559 -18.95 -2.17 29.11
C GLU A 559 -17.77 -1.32 29.65
N GLY A 560 -18.02 -0.46 30.63
CA GLY A 560 -16.98 0.43 31.21
C GLY A 560 -17.43 1.86 31.47
N PHE A 561 -18.57 2.27 30.93
CA PHE A 561 -19.19 3.59 31.20
C PHE A 561 -19.96 3.64 32.52
N GLU A 562 -19.29 3.27 33.62
CA GLU A 562 -19.90 3.21 34.96
C GLU A 562 -19.47 4.37 35.88
N SER A 563 -18.52 5.21 35.46
CA SER A 563 -17.92 6.27 36.28
C SER A 563 -18.31 7.68 35.85
N ASP A 564 -18.14 8.68 36.73
CA ASP A 564 -18.34 10.11 36.40
C ASP A 564 -17.15 10.74 35.64
N ASN A 565 -16.22 9.92 35.14
CA ASN A 565 -15.01 10.38 34.43
C ASN A 565 -15.13 10.38 32.91
N GLU A 566 -16.34 10.14 32.39
CA GLU A 566 -16.62 10.08 30.96
C GLU A 566 -16.23 11.37 30.25
N MET A 567 -15.77 11.20 29.01
CA MET A 567 -15.29 12.28 28.17
C MET A 567 -16.05 12.22 26.85
N PHE A 568 -16.49 13.37 26.36
CA PHE A 568 -17.08 13.52 25.04
C PHE A 568 -16.42 14.66 24.30
N GLY A 569 -16.15 14.47 23.00
CA GLY A 569 -15.66 15.54 22.15
C GLY A 569 -15.13 15.09 20.82
N VAL A 570 -14.21 15.87 20.26
CA VAL A 570 -13.61 15.64 18.95
C VAL A 570 -12.16 15.19 19.05
N VAL A 571 -11.77 14.28 18.18
CA VAL A 571 -10.43 13.69 18.15
C VAL A 571 -9.70 14.01 16.86
N ALA A 572 -8.37 14.03 16.89
CA ALA A 572 -7.52 14.05 15.70
C ALA A 572 -6.28 13.18 15.92
N LEU A 573 -5.95 12.38 14.91
CA LEU A 573 -4.84 11.43 14.87
C LEU A 573 -4.22 11.42 13.47
N SER A 574 -2.90 11.59 13.37
CA SER A 574 -2.17 11.54 12.10
C SER A 574 -1.82 10.13 11.61
N HIS A 575 -1.76 9.16 12.52
CA HIS A 575 -1.29 7.80 12.23
C HIS A 575 0.18 7.75 11.76
N VAL A 576 0.91 8.86 11.95
CA VAL A 576 2.34 8.99 11.66
C VAL A 576 3.00 9.55 12.91
N LYS A 577 3.82 8.72 13.55
CA LYS A 577 4.50 9.07 14.80
C LYS A 577 5.36 10.32 14.59
N GLY A 578 5.23 11.29 15.48
CA GLY A 578 5.97 12.55 15.41
C GLY A 578 5.45 13.58 14.39
N LEU A 579 4.30 13.35 13.73
CA LEU A 579 3.67 14.27 12.78
C LEU A 579 2.27 14.69 13.27
N LEU A 580 1.90 15.96 13.08
CA LEU A 580 0.56 16.48 13.34
C LEU A 580 -0.28 16.53 12.06
N THR A 581 -1.46 15.93 12.08
CA THR A 581 -2.51 16.15 11.07
C THR A 581 -3.41 17.32 11.43
N LYS A 582 -4.07 17.93 10.46
CA LYS A 582 -5.07 18.99 10.63
C LYS A 582 -6.46 18.52 10.23
N ALA A 583 -7.41 18.53 11.18
CA ALA A 583 -8.84 18.37 10.93
C ALA A 583 -9.55 19.73 11.12
N VAL A 584 -10.29 20.17 10.11
CA VAL A 584 -11.04 21.44 10.16
C VAL A 584 -12.50 21.16 10.44
N TYR A 585 -13.01 21.79 11.49
CA TYR A 585 -14.38 21.68 11.96
C TYR A 585 -15.10 23.02 11.85
N GLN A 586 -16.38 22.98 11.50
CA GLN A 586 -17.31 24.04 11.91
C GLN A 586 -17.47 24.05 13.44
N LYS A 587 -18.16 25.04 13.97
CA LYS A 587 -18.46 25.15 15.40
C LYS A 587 -19.15 23.88 15.92
N LEU A 588 -18.69 23.38 17.06
CA LEU A 588 -19.39 22.33 17.80
C LEU A 588 -20.66 22.92 18.42
N GLU A 589 -21.80 22.32 18.11
CA GLU A 589 -23.10 22.83 18.52
C GLU A 589 -23.85 21.82 19.37
N GLU A 590 -24.35 22.29 20.50
CA GLU A 590 -25.19 21.53 21.41
C GLU A 590 -26.63 21.49 20.88
N GLY A 591 -27.27 20.33 20.99
CA GLY A 591 -28.62 20.08 20.52
C GLY A 591 -28.68 19.34 19.19
N LYS A 592 -29.89 19.28 18.64
CA LYS A 592 -30.22 18.53 17.42
C LYS A 592 -29.36 18.98 16.24
N ALA A 593 -29.05 18.03 15.37
CA ALA A 593 -28.45 18.32 14.08
C ALA A 593 -29.29 19.34 13.29
N LYS A 594 -28.62 20.31 12.67
CA LYS A 594 -29.25 21.27 11.75
C LYS A 594 -29.68 20.56 10.47
N ALA A 595 -30.84 20.98 9.94
CA ALA A 595 -31.40 20.40 8.72
C ALA A 595 -30.48 20.57 7.50
N ASP A 596 -29.80 21.71 7.40
CA ASP A 596 -28.84 22.00 6.34
C ASP A 596 -27.43 22.09 6.92
N ILE A 597 -26.50 21.31 6.37
CA ILE A 597 -25.07 21.51 6.58
C ILE A 597 -24.59 22.52 5.53
N PRO A 598 -24.06 23.69 5.92
CA PRO A 598 -23.47 24.61 4.96
C PRO A 598 -22.27 23.92 4.31
N LYS A 599 -22.45 23.39 3.09
CA LYS A 599 -21.33 22.92 2.29
C LYS A 599 -20.57 24.15 1.80
N LYS A 600 -19.22 24.16 1.85
CA LYS A 600 -18.47 25.07 0.97
C LYS A 600 -18.82 24.66 -0.46
N PHE A 601 -19.78 25.37 -1.04
CA PHE A 601 -20.29 25.09 -2.36
C PHE A 601 -19.18 25.39 -3.37
N ALA A 602 -18.94 24.45 -4.29
CA ALA A 602 -18.24 24.78 -5.51
C ALA A 602 -19.02 25.91 -6.20
N SER A 603 -18.37 27.05 -6.39
CA SER A 603 -19.02 28.29 -6.80
C SER A 603 -18.23 28.95 -7.93
N GLY A 604 -18.94 29.68 -8.78
CA GLY A 604 -18.42 30.15 -10.05
C GLY A 604 -19.05 29.41 -11.24
N PRO A 605 -18.65 29.78 -12.48
CA PRO A 605 -19.24 29.25 -13.69
C PRO A 605 -18.97 27.74 -13.80
N ASN A 606 -19.91 27.01 -14.41
CA ASN A 606 -19.64 25.65 -14.84
C ASN A 606 -18.59 25.69 -15.97
N LEU A 607 -17.50 24.95 -15.82
CA LEU A 607 -16.41 24.92 -16.80
C LEU A 607 -16.65 23.90 -17.93
N LEU A 608 -17.76 23.14 -17.86
CA LEU A 608 -18.14 22.18 -18.90
C LEU A 608 -18.95 22.85 -20.01
N ILE A 609 -18.72 22.44 -21.26
CA ILE A 609 -19.31 23.09 -22.46
C ILE A 609 -20.71 22.53 -22.81
N ASN A 610 -21.02 21.31 -22.38
CA ASN A 610 -22.29 20.63 -22.63
C ASN A 610 -22.65 19.81 -21.39
N ASP A 611 -23.06 20.52 -20.36
CA ASP A 611 -23.27 20.01 -19.01
C ASP A 611 -24.58 19.23 -18.82
N SER A 612 -25.60 19.56 -19.60
CA SER A 612 -26.86 18.81 -19.62
C SER A 612 -26.89 17.65 -20.63
N PHE A 613 -25.85 17.51 -21.46
CA PHE A 613 -25.80 16.54 -22.56
C PHE A 613 -26.88 16.72 -23.65
N GLU A 614 -27.65 17.80 -23.62
CA GLU A 614 -28.73 18.08 -24.58
C GLU A 614 -28.22 18.24 -26.01
N ILE A 615 -27.01 18.79 -26.16
CA ILE A 615 -26.45 19.15 -27.46
C ILE A 615 -25.75 17.93 -28.07
N ALA A 616 -26.21 17.49 -29.24
CA ALA A 616 -25.57 16.44 -30.02
C ALA A 616 -24.20 16.89 -30.55
N LYS A 617 -23.27 15.94 -30.72
CA LYS A 617 -21.93 16.19 -31.26
C LYS A 617 -21.97 16.82 -32.65
N ASN A 618 -22.81 16.28 -33.52
CA ASN A 618 -23.12 16.82 -34.85
C ASN A 618 -24.43 16.20 -35.37
N ASP A 619 -24.86 16.59 -36.57
CA ASP A 619 -26.12 16.09 -37.18
C ASP A 619 -26.09 14.61 -37.58
N ILE A 620 -24.91 14.00 -37.65
CA ILE A 620 -24.71 12.59 -38.02
C ILE A 620 -24.65 11.73 -36.75
N ASP A 621 -23.80 12.11 -35.79
CA ASP A 621 -23.55 11.41 -34.52
C ASP A 621 -24.47 11.94 -33.40
N LYS A 622 -25.78 11.83 -33.62
CA LYS A 622 -26.78 12.34 -32.65
C LYS A 622 -26.75 11.59 -31.32
N ASP A 623 -26.22 10.38 -31.27
CA ASP A 623 -26.09 9.59 -30.04
C ASP A 623 -24.90 10.01 -29.15
N GLN A 624 -24.06 10.94 -29.60
CA GLN A 624 -22.95 11.48 -28.80
C GLN A 624 -23.24 12.91 -28.34
N ALA A 625 -22.86 13.23 -27.10
CA ALA A 625 -22.90 14.58 -26.58
C ALA A 625 -21.73 15.41 -27.14
N LYS A 626 -21.99 16.66 -27.52
CA LYS A 626 -20.96 17.60 -28.00
C LYS A 626 -19.86 17.81 -26.96
N GLU A 627 -18.60 17.87 -27.39
CA GLU A 627 -17.39 18.02 -26.55
C GLU A 627 -17.16 16.89 -25.52
N TRP A 628 -17.92 15.80 -25.60
CA TRP A 628 -17.72 14.61 -24.80
C TRP A 628 -17.25 13.47 -25.70
N ASN A 629 -16.06 12.96 -25.40
CA ASN A 629 -15.51 11.78 -26.06
C ASN A 629 -15.95 10.52 -25.30
N ARG A 630 -16.00 9.37 -25.94
CA ARG A 630 -16.39 8.10 -25.30
C ARG A 630 -15.51 6.94 -25.76
N TRP A 631 -15.37 5.95 -24.90
CA TRP A 631 -14.84 4.63 -25.24
C TRP A 631 -15.83 3.55 -24.82
N GLY A 632 -15.74 2.42 -25.50
CA GLY A 632 -16.73 1.36 -25.39
C GLY A 632 -18.08 1.76 -26.02
N ASP A 633 -18.99 0.80 -26.06
CA ASP A 633 -20.20 0.86 -26.87
C ASP A 633 -21.48 1.14 -26.07
N TRP A 634 -21.35 1.46 -24.77
CA TRP A 634 -22.47 1.34 -23.83
C TRP A 634 -23.08 2.69 -23.40
N PHE A 635 -22.41 3.82 -23.69
CA PHE A 635 -22.92 5.17 -23.45
C PHE A 635 -23.59 5.77 -24.69
N ASN A 636 -24.84 6.24 -24.54
CA ASN A 636 -25.60 6.90 -25.59
C ASN A 636 -26.34 8.12 -25.06
N ARG A 637 -26.48 9.15 -25.89
CA ARG A 637 -27.40 10.27 -25.66
C ARG A 637 -28.82 9.84 -26.07
N SER A 638 -29.76 9.87 -25.13
CA SER A 638 -31.13 9.40 -25.33
C SER A 638 -32.12 10.32 -24.65
N LYS A 639 -33.36 10.33 -25.15
CA LYS A 639 -34.42 11.19 -24.65
C LYS A 639 -35.12 10.51 -23.46
N ILE A 640 -35.01 11.10 -22.27
CA ILE A 640 -35.62 10.67 -21.00
C ILE A 640 -36.47 11.83 -20.49
N ASP A 641 -37.75 11.60 -20.19
CA ASP A 641 -38.67 12.61 -19.65
C ASP A 641 -38.69 13.94 -20.45
N ASP A 642 -38.69 13.80 -21.78
CA ASP A 642 -38.64 14.89 -22.76
C ASP A 642 -37.32 15.67 -22.92
N GLN A 643 -36.27 15.27 -22.20
CA GLN A 643 -34.91 15.86 -22.25
C GLN A 643 -33.89 14.86 -22.76
N TYR A 644 -32.87 15.30 -23.50
CA TYR A 644 -31.75 14.43 -23.86
C TYR A 644 -30.76 14.38 -22.71
N SER A 645 -30.57 13.18 -22.18
CA SER A 645 -29.57 12.89 -21.15
C SER A 645 -28.55 11.88 -21.67
N LEU A 646 -27.45 11.75 -20.95
CA LEU A 646 -26.53 10.64 -21.17
C LEU A 646 -27.09 9.40 -20.49
N VAL A 647 -27.10 8.27 -21.19
CA VAL A 647 -27.67 7.03 -20.67
C VAL A 647 -26.75 5.86 -20.96
N PHE A 648 -26.55 5.04 -19.94
CA PHE A 648 -25.93 3.74 -20.05
C PHE A 648 -27.00 2.65 -20.15
N TYR A 649 -26.91 1.81 -21.17
CA TYR A 649 -27.85 0.72 -21.46
C TYR A 649 -27.14 -0.62 -21.66
N HIS A 650 -27.63 -1.69 -21.02
CA HIS A 650 -27.17 -3.07 -21.31
C HIS A 650 -27.87 -3.62 -22.56
N ASN A 651 -27.37 -3.31 -23.77
CA ASN A 651 -27.96 -3.77 -25.05
C ASN A 651 -27.09 -4.70 -25.89
N ARG A 652 -25.90 -5.09 -25.41
CA ARG A 652 -25.03 -6.09 -26.03
C ARG A 652 -24.68 -7.19 -25.03
N ARG A 653 -24.08 -8.29 -25.51
CA ARG A 653 -23.42 -9.28 -24.65
C ARG A 653 -22.24 -8.61 -23.95
N ASN A 654 -22.14 -8.81 -22.65
CA ASN A 654 -21.02 -8.32 -21.86
C ASN A 654 -19.70 -8.94 -22.37
N ASP A 655 -18.74 -8.11 -22.76
CA ASP A 655 -17.38 -8.50 -23.16
C ASP A 655 -16.37 -8.38 -22.01
N GLY A 656 -16.85 -8.02 -20.81
CA GLY A 656 -16.06 -7.75 -19.61
C GLY A 656 -15.45 -6.34 -19.58
N GLY A 657 -15.65 -5.53 -20.62
CA GLY A 657 -15.04 -4.20 -20.77
C GLY A 657 -15.80 -3.09 -20.05
N THR A 658 -15.07 -2.10 -19.54
CA THR A 658 -15.66 -0.85 -19.03
C THR A 658 -16.09 0.06 -20.18
N SER A 659 -17.02 0.97 -19.91
CA SER A 659 -17.30 2.10 -20.80
C SER A 659 -17.19 3.39 -20.06
N GLY A 660 -16.81 4.44 -20.78
CA GLY A 660 -16.69 5.74 -20.19
C GLY A 660 -16.85 6.86 -21.18
N ILE A 661 -17.17 8.03 -20.63
CA ILE A 661 -17.28 9.29 -21.34
C ILE A 661 -16.40 10.32 -20.62
N TRP A 662 -15.81 11.24 -21.36
CA TRP A 662 -14.95 12.27 -20.79
C TRP A 662 -14.99 13.59 -21.54
N GLN A 663 -14.65 14.66 -20.82
CA GLN A 663 -14.37 15.97 -21.38
C GLN A 663 -13.03 16.46 -20.84
N ASP A 664 -12.18 16.95 -21.74
CA ASP A 664 -10.94 17.64 -21.39
C ASP A 664 -11.26 19.13 -21.21
N VAL A 665 -10.84 19.70 -20.08
CA VAL A 665 -11.03 21.10 -19.70
C VAL A 665 -9.66 21.75 -19.52
N SER A 666 -9.41 22.85 -20.23
CA SER A 666 -8.15 23.61 -20.20
C SER A 666 -8.33 24.95 -19.48
N GLY A 667 -7.22 25.58 -19.10
CA GLY A 667 -7.21 26.90 -18.46
C GLY A 667 -7.51 26.86 -16.96
N LEU A 668 -7.23 25.73 -16.32
CA LEU A 668 -7.36 25.55 -14.88
C LEU A 668 -6.13 26.10 -14.16
N GLU A 669 -6.31 26.58 -12.94
CA GLU A 669 -5.21 27.00 -12.07
C GLU A 669 -4.65 25.78 -11.35
N ALA A 670 -3.40 25.39 -11.66
CA ALA A 670 -2.74 24.30 -10.97
C ALA A 670 -2.58 24.60 -9.47
N GLY A 671 -2.89 23.62 -8.63
CA GLY A 671 -2.83 23.77 -7.16
C GLY A 671 -4.13 24.23 -6.49
N GLU A 672 -5.15 24.63 -7.25
CA GLU A 672 -6.47 24.98 -6.72
C GLU A 672 -7.42 23.78 -6.73
N GLU A 673 -8.38 23.71 -5.80
CA GLU A 673 -9.33 22.58 -5.74
C GLU A 673 -10.53 22.78 -6.67
N TYR A 674 -10.93 21.72 -7.37
CA TYR A 674 -12.08 21.68 -8.24
C TYR A 674 -13.00 20.50 -7.88
N GLU A 675 -14.31 20.69 -8.05
CA GLU A 675 -15.34 19.67 -7.86
C GLU A 675 -15.98 19.34 -9.21
N PHE A 676 -15.89 18.06 -9.60
CA PHE A 676 -16.70 17.49 -10.67
C PHE A 676 -17.91 16.80 -10.06
N SER A 677 -19.12 17.17 -10.51
CA SER A 677 -20.37 16.55 -10.08
C SER A 677 -21.25 16.17 -11.25
N VAL A 678 -22.15 15.22 -11.07
CA VAL A 678 -23.19 14.84 -12.05
C VAL A 678 -24.42 14.30 -11.31
N LEU A 679 -25.61 14.58 -11.83
CA LEU A 679 -26.84 13.94 -11.37
C LEU A 679 -26.93 12.55 -12.01
N ALA A 680 -27.02 11.50 -11.20
CA ALA A 680 -27.16 10.13 -11.67
C ALA A 680 -28.50 9.54 -11.17
N LYS A 681 -29.25 8.85 -12.01
CA LYS A 681 -30.51 8.19 -11.62
C LYS A 681 -30.67 6.83 -12.28
N GLY A 682 -31.19 5.86 -11.53
CA GLY A 682 -31.65 4.59 -12.09
C GLY A 682 -33.06 4.73 -12.64
N VAL A 683 -33.29 4.36 -13.90
CA VAL A 683 -34.63 4.38 -14.53
C VAL A 683 -35.05 2.95 -14.88
N GLY A 684 -36.15 2.50 -14.29
CA GLY A 684 -36.72 1.17 -14.53
C GLY A 684 -35.86 0.02 -14.02
N VAL A 685 -35.06 0.26 -12.97
CA VAL A 685 -34.14 -0.75 -12.40
C VAL A 685 -34.91 -1.78 -11.57
N LYS A 686 -34.85 -3.06 -11.95
CA LYS A 686 -35.50 -4.18 -11.23
C LYS A 686 -34.45 -4.98 -10.44
N GLY A 687 -34.15 -4.53 -9.23
CA GLY A 687 -33.08 -5.08 -8.39
C GLY A 687 -31.73 -4.48 -8.75
N ALA A 688 -31.01 -3.97 -7.74
CA ALA A 688 -29.68 -3.36 -7.94
C ALA A 688 -28.59 -4.43 -8.11
N GLU A 689 -28.74 -5.58 -7.43
CA GLU A 689 -27.90 -6.75 -7.61
C GLU A 689 -27.97 -7.22 -9.08
N GLY A 690 -26.83 -7.21 -9.77
CA GLY A 690 -26.74 -7.67 -11.15
C GLY A 690 -27.01 -6.60 -12.22
N PHE A 691 -27.23 -5.32 -11.88
CA PHE A 691 -27.38 -4.26 -12.90
C PHE A 691 -26.04 -3.71 -13.41
N LEU A 692 -25.19 -3.24 -12.50
CA LEU A 692 -23.86 -2.68 -12.76
C LEU A 692 -22.91 -3.11 -11.64
N LYS A 693 -21.61 -3.23 -11.92
CA LYS A 693 -20.59 -3.46 -10.89
C LYS A 693 -20.20 -2.17 -10.18
N ALA A 694 -20.07 -1.08 -10.94
CA ALA A 694 -19.62 0.20 -10.42
C ALA A 694 -20.02 1.36 -11.34
N VAL A 695 -20.27 2.52 -10.73
CA VAL A 695 -20.24 3.84 -11.38
C VAL A 695 -19.07 4.60 -10.78
N GLU A 696 -18.23 5.22 -11.60
CA GLU A 696 -17.04 5.92 -11.13
C GLU A 696 -16.98 7.34 -11.70
N LEU A 697 -16.54 8.30 -10.88
CA LEU A 697 -16.15 9.64 -11.32
C LEU A 697 -14.66 9.82 -11.18
N HIS A 698 -14.00 10.32 -12.22
CA HIS A 698 -12.56 10.51 -12.23
C HIS A 698 -12.21 11.96 -12.56
N LEU A 699 -11.14 12.43 -11.94
CA LEU A 699 -10.39 13.62 -12.33
C LEU A 699 -9.00 13.14 -12.76
N GLU A 700 -8.54 13.54 -13.94
CA GLU A 700 -7.21 13.15 -14.44
C GLU A 700 -6.45 14.36 -14.99
N ASN A 701 -5.16 14.48 -14.70
CA ASN A 701 -4.26 15.43 -15.36
C ASN A 701 -4.05 15.00 -16.82
N VAL A 702 -4.15 15.93 -17.76
CA VAL A 702 -3.90 15.67 -19.18
C VAL A 702 -2.61 16.35 -19.61
N TYR A 703 -1.60 15.52 -19.87
CA TYR A 703 -0.29 15.96 -20.33
C TYR A 703 -0.19 15.90 -21.86
N GLU A 704 0.45 16.88 -22.49
CA GLU A 704 0.62 16.92 -23.94
C GLU A 704 1.40 15.69 -24.44
N GLY A 705 0.83 14.96 -25.40
CA GLY A 705 1.45 13.77 -26.00
C GLY A 705 1.60 12.55 -25.08
N LYS A 706 1.05 12.57 -23.87
CA LYS A 706 1.12 11.46 -22.89
C LYS A 706 -0.29 10.98 -22.49
N LYS A 707 -0.37 9.79 -21.90
CA LYS A 707 -1.60 9.30 -21.26
C LYS A 707 -2.00 10.23 -20.11
N SER A 708 -3.30 10.40 -19.89
CA SER A 708 -3.82 11.11 -18.73
C SER A 708 -3.50 10.35 -17.43
N ARG A 709 -3.42 11.06 -16.31
CA ARG A 709 -3.08 10.50 -14.99
C ARG A 709 -4.12 10.85 -13.95
N VAL A 710 -4.61 9.85 -13.21
CA VAL A 710 -5.65 10.05 -12.18
C VAL A 710 -5.15 10.98 -11.07
N ILE A 711 -5.92 12.04 -10.84
CA ILE A 711 -5.86 12.93 -9.67
C ILE A 711 -6.69 12.33 -8.55
N LYS A 712 -7.96 12.02 -8.84
CA LYS A 712 -8.89 11.44 -7.88
C LYS A 712 -9.89 10.56 -8.61
N LYS A 713 -10.25 9.44 -7.99
CA LYS A 713 -11.31 8.55 -8.40
C LYS A 713 -12.30 8.37 -7.26
N LEU A 714 -13.58 8.43 -7.58
CA LEU A 714 -14.69 8.10 -6.68
C LEU A 714 -15.43 6.91 -7.26
N ASN A 715 -15.53 5.83 -6.49
CA ASN A 715 -16.42 4.70 -6.80
C ASN A 715 -17.74 4.91 -6.07
N VAL A 716 -18.84 4.94 -6.82
CA VAL A 716 -20.20 5.10 -6.28
C VAL A 716 -20.92 3.75 -6.37
N PRO A 717 -21.43 3.22 -5.24
CA PRO A 717 -22.27 2.03 -5.27
C PRO A 717 -23.53 2.28 -6.10
N VAL A 718 -23.89 1.29 -6.89
CA VAL A 718 -25.03 1.37 -7.81
C VAL A 718 -26.33 1.49 -7.00
N GLU A 719 -26.41 0.78 -5.89
CA GLU A 719 -27.54 0.76 -4.95
C GLU A 719 -27.88 2.17 -4.46
N ALA A 720 -26.85 2.97 -4.16
CA ALA A 720 -27.01 4.34 -3.68
C ALA A 720 -27.68 5.26 -4.71
N ILE A 721 -27.42 5.01 -6.00
CA ILE A 721 -28.01 5.76 -7.12
C ILE A 721 -29.42 5.25 -7.44
N THR A 722 -29.64 3.94 -7.38
CA THR A 722 -30.91 3.31 -7.78
C THR A 722 -31.98 3.32 -6.68
N ALA A 723 -31.64 3.68 -5.44
CA ALA A 723 -32.60 3.77 -4.34
C ALA A 723 -33.61 4.93 -4.49
N ASP A 724 -33.35 5.88 -5.38
CA ASP A 724 -34.14 7.10 -5.54
C ASP A 724 -34.42 7.39 -7.02
N GLU A 725 -35.70 7.34 -7.40
CA GLU A 725 -36.14 7.60 -8.78
C GLU A 725 -35.95 9.08 -9.20
N SER A 726 -35.76 10.00 -8.24
CA SER A 726 -35.47 11.42 -8.50
C SER A 726 -34.00 11.71 -8.84
N GLY A 727 -33.11 10.75 -8.56
CA GLY A 727 -31.67 10.85 -8.83
C GLY A 727 -30.84 11.43 -7.69
N VAL A 728 -29.55 11.10 -7.71
CA VAL A 728 -28.55 11.50 -6.71
C VAL A 728 -27.45 12.29 -7.38
N ARG A 729 -27.10 13.44 -6.81
CA ARG A 729 -25.92 14.19 -7.25
C ARG A 729 -24.68 13.58 -6.62
N ILE A 730 -23.81 13.05 -7.47
CA ILE A 730 -22.52 12.45 -7.09
C ILE A 730 -21.40 13.41 -7.47
N SER A 731 -20.32 13.47 -6.68
CA SER A 731 -19.24 14.44 -6.90
C SER A 731 -17.88 13.98 -6.39
N VAL A 732 -16.83 14.32 -7.12
CA VAL A 732 -15.43 14.08 -6.78
C VAL A 732 -14.68 15.41 -6.77
N ARG A 733 -13.81 15.62 -5.78
CA ARG A 733 -12.93 16.79 -5.68
C ARG A 733 -11.48 16.41 -5.93
N GLY A 734 -10.72 17.32 -6.54
CA GLY A 734 -9.31 17.10 -6.80
C GLY A 734 -8.61 18.40 -7.18
N VAL A 735 -7.29 18.37 -7.04
CA VAL A 735 -6.41 19.50 -7.33
C VAL A 735 -5.57 19.13 -8.56
N PRO A 736 -5.79 19.75 -9.73
CA PRO A 736 -4.98 19.48 -10.90
C PRO A 736 -3.55 19.98 -10.71
N GLU A 737 -2.59 19.23 -11.25
CA GLU A 737 -1.16 19.56 -11.23
C GLU A 737 -0.75 20.37 -12.46
N VAL A 738 -1.60 20.38 -13.48
CA VAL A 738 -1.41 21.07 -14.75
C VAL A 738 -2.68 21.84 -15.14
N GLU A 739 -2.57 22.75 -16.10
CA GLU A 739 -3.69 23.62 -16.52
C GLU A 739 -4.79 22.89 -17.31
N LYS A 740 -4.63 21.58 -17.56
CA LYS A 740 -5.57 20.75 -18.31
C LYS A 740 -5.96 19.50 -17.53
N MET A 741 -7.24 19.37 -17.24
CA MET A 741 -7.82 18.23 -16.52
C MET A 741 -8.87 17.55 -17.37
N ARG A 742 -9.02 16.25 -17.21
CA ARG A 742 -10.10 15.45 -17.76
C ARG A 742 -11.06 15.07 -16.65
N VAL A 743 -12.35 15.26 -16.90
CA VAL A 743 -13.42 14.69 -16.08
C VAL A 743 -13.95 13.46 -16.78
N LEU A 744 -14.13 12.35 -16.04
CA LEU A 744 -14.66 11.10 -16.61
C LEU A 744 -15.81 10.55 -15.79
N ILE A 745 -16.77 9.95 -16.49
CA ILE A 745 -17.79 9.07 -15.92
C ILE A 745 -17.54 7.68 -16.49
N VAL A 746 -17.32 6.70 -15.63
CA VAL A 746 -17.05 5.31 -16.02
C VAL A 746 -18.12 4.40 -15.45
N VAL A 747 -18.59 3.45 -16.25
CA VAL A 747 -19.56 2.45 -15.82
C VAL A 747 -19.04 1.07 -16.19
N SER A 748 -19.11 0.17 -15.21
CA SER A 748 -18.68 -1.23 -15.35
C SER A 748 -19.90 -2.17 -15.36
N PRO A 749 -20.15 -2.90 -16.46
CA PRO A 749 -21.30 -3.80 -16.55
C PRO A 749 -21.17 -5.03 -15.63
N SER A 750 -22.30 -5.53 -15.15
CA SER A 750 -22.40 -6.81 -14.42
C SER A 750 -22.30 -8.01 -15.39
N ASN A 751 -21.96 -9.19 -14.88
CA ASN A 751 -21.84 -10.41 -15.70
C ASN A 751 -23.20 -11.04 -16.08
N GLU A 752 -24.33 -10.47 -15.66
CA GLU A 752 -25.67 -11.06 -15.82
C GLU A 752 -26.40 -10.50 -17.06
N ASP A 753 -26.87 -11.38 -17.96
CA ASP A 753 -27.38 -11.03 -19.30
C ASP A 753 -28.87 -10.66 -19.32
N GLY A 754 -29.29 -9.75 -18.44
CA GLY A 754 -30.68 -9.30 -18.31
C GLY A 754 -30.85 -7.79 -18.48
N ARG A 755 -31.77 -7.34 -19.35
CA ARG A 755 -32.18 -5.92 -19.42
C ARG A 755 -32.94 -5.53 -18.14
N VAL A 756 -32.19 -5.14 -17.11
CA VAL A 756 -32.76 -4.85 -15.79
C VAL A 756 -32.89 -3.35 -15.49
N GLY A 757 -32.56 -2.42 -16.40
CA GLY A 757 -32.77 -0.98 -16.21
C GLY A 757 -31.86 -0.09 -17.06
N GLN A 758 -31.84 1.22 -16.75
CA GLN A 758 -30.98 2.24 -17.37
C GLN A 758 -30.33 3.12 -16.30
N MET A 759 -29.08 3.52 -16.51
CA MET A 759 -28.44 4.54 -15.67
C MET A 759 -28.37 5.84 -16.46
N VAL A 760 -28.98 6.89 -15.93
CA VAL A 760 -29.10 8.18 -16.59
C VAL A 760 -28.22 9.20 -15.86
N PHE A 761 -27.46 9.97 -16.61
CA PHE A 761 -26.59 11.04 -16.14
C PHE A 761 -27.01 12.37 -16.76
N ASP A 762 -27.06 13.41 -15.94
CA ASP A 762 -27.47 14.75 -16.36
C ASP A 762 -26.83 15.83 -15.45
N GLN A 763 -26.93 17.09 -15.84
CA GLN A 763 -26.54 18.27 -15.06
C GLN A 763 -25.12 18.16 -14.47
N ALA A 764 -24.18 17.72 -15.30
CA ALA A 764 -22.78 17.64 -14.95
C ALA A 764 -22.24 19.03 -14.61
N ALA A 765 -21.28 19.14 -13.70
CA ALA A 765 -20.63 20.41 -13.44
C ALA A 765 -19.19 20.22 -13.00
N LEU A 766 -18.30 21.03 -13.56
CA LEU A 766 -16.95 21.21 -13.04
C LEU A 766 -16.84 22.66 -12.55
N ARG A 767 -16.55 22.85 -11.26
CA ARG A 767 -16.47 24.18 -10.64
C ARG A 767 -15.25 24.27 -9.73
N LYS A 768 -14.70 25.47 -9.59
CA LYS A 768 -13.66 25.78 -8.60
C LYS A 768 -14.28 25.76 -7.20
N VAL A 769 -13.60 25.16 -6.23
CA VAL A 769 -14.01 25.19 -4.82
C VAL A 769 -13.49 26.49 -4.20
N GLN A 770 -14.36 27.31 -3.61
CA GLN A 770 -13.93 28.51 -2.90
C GLN A 770 -13.44 28.12 -1.50
N ASN A 771 -12.18 28.47 -1.22
CA ASN A 771 -11.54 28.30 0.08
C ASN A 771 -12.15 29.20 1.16
#